data_AF-A0A963BIE7-F1
#
_entry.id   AF-A0A963BIE7-F1
#
_cell.length_a   1.000
_cell.length_b   1.000
_cell.length_c   1.000
_cell.angle_alpha   90.00
_cell.angle_beta   90.00
_cell.angle_gamma   90.00
#
_symmetry.space_group_name_H-M   'P 1'
#
loop_
_entity.id
_entity.type
_entity.pdbx_description
1 polymer ?
#
loop_
_entity_poly.entity_id
_entity_poly.type
_entity_poly.pdbx_seq_one_letter_code
_entity_poly.pdbx_strand_id
1 'polypeptide(L)'
;MELRKLFRRYGLTGPQYAEFRDAFILERFQPGQVIFREGDPSDKVYFVTAGELTVYCADRNHPKAARKILGPGDLFGEMGIVHDTQRSATIEAITHVQLYSLDGGIFRELLEGNAAFRTFVDNVLVQRRIENIPLFERLDDDSLDQIRPLLEERYLLRGDVITQQGEMVDELFVLVEGSATMYGQIEGDDELSRRLEPGDNFGADSLFARRPCRVTVIADENCRILSLPGESFRRLLRNNPRIAFNIPGRGFFNVILPFLVNKTAYIAIPSLAMNRPQSVMRSSLWLTFFLLIMAALPSLWPQTFPFLNGLKVDTDPENMLAMDHPARIFHRQMKSTMTLHDMLVVGVVNQVHGQGVFNVASLAKVYELANFAKGLQWRDADDPERLRGVISVDLMAPSTVDVLQPEGPGTVRFAWLMPRPPPDEAAALAIRDTLYRFPTMDGTLISRDGSSLLLYLPLTAKDDSFRVYSELRGYIAKLQGDEQFFITGLPVAEDAFGVEMFQQMAISAPMAMLVIFLLMYYFFRSWTLILAPMIVALITVICTMSLLIISGGVVHIMSSMIPIFLMPIAVLDSIHILSEFFDRYPRISDRRLTLEHTMRELFVPMLYTSVTTAIGFLSLALVPIPPVQTFGIFVAVGVGLAWLLSISFVPAFVLLIPERRLANLAQVQEKQRSSGEKLDWLLAQMRKVATGHPHAVLMATTAVVVVCSVGLGRVQVNDNPVRWFEEQHPIRVADDQLNTHFAGTYMAFLALQSTVRMDDAAIAASIERLADRFPASKEQADGLLSLANDRSRGSALLGDLIEAVDDRLRKAADGQLDFLEAAAAELEGIEQSLAVFKSPEVLRYVSALQATLATTGIVGKSISAADIVKTVYRDLRGGSASDYRVPDSRNGIAQTYLTYQNGHRPQDLWRFVTPDYATASIWLLLNSGDNRDMSKVVQAVENYMAANPPPVDLSVGWFGLTYVNVVWQENMVTGMLYAVTGSFLTVLLLLSVLLRSGPWGVLAMAPLTGTLLLIFGLLGLLGRDFDMPVAVLSALTVGLAVDFSIHFLVRIRHLLSQTGNRDQAMELVYGEPARAIVRNIVVVAVGFLPLLAAPLVPYHTVGSLIATILLTSGIITLLVLAAVLVRWRHLFFPGFDPRRTTQYGPMDAYFTGAVGSLLVLVLFLSNTNLDWVLSYAPLVLAVMALPLGGAWYFCRQWQKKMEQHW
;
A
#
# COMPACT_ATOMS: atom_id res chain seq x y z
N MET A 1 10.61 43.83 40.47
CA MET A 1 9.82 42.98 41.39
C MET A 1 10.48 41.60 41.51
N GLU A 2 11.80 41.55 41.75
CA GLU A 2 12.63 40.36 41.48
C GLU A 2 13.35 39.84 42.75
N LEU A 3 14.08 40.72 43.46
CA LEU A 3 14.89 40.36 44.63
C LEU A 3 14.14 39.62 45.75
N ARG A 4 12.95 40.10 46.14
CA ARG A 4 12.15 39.48 47.22
C ARG A 4 11.63 38.07 46.88
N LYS A 5 11.38 37.77 45.60
CA LYS A 5 10.96 36.42 45.15
C LYS A 5 12.16 35.48 45.14
N LEU A 6 13.31 35.97 44.66
CA LEU A 6 14.58 35.28 44.69
C LEU A 6 14.98 34.89 46.13
N PHE A 7 14.89 35.82 47.09
CA PHE A 7 15.22 35.57 48.50
C PHE A 7 14.27 34.63 49.23
N ARG A 8 12.96 34.65 48.91
CA ARG A 8 12.02 33.63 49.42
C ARG A 8 12.37 32.24 48.92
N ARG A 9 12.87 32.12 47.68
CA ARG A 9 13.33 30.84 47.12
C ARG A 9 14.54 30.29 47.87
N TYR A 10 15.39 31.15 48.45
CA TYR A 10 16.58 30.77 49.22
C TYR A 10 16.39 30.81 50.75
N GLY A 11 15.15 30.82 51.25
CA GLY A 11 14.86 30.64 52.68
C GLY A 11 15.14 31.84 53.60
N LEU A 12 15.36 33.04 53.06
CA LEU A 12 15.66 34.24 53.84
C LEU A 12 14.37 34.93 54.36
N THR A 13 14.34 35.27 55.66
CA THR A 13 13.16 35.89 56.32
C THR A 13 13.07 37.39 56.08
N GLY A 14 11.88 37.98 56.30
CA GLY A 14 11.62 39.41 56.08
C GLY A 14 12.57 40.41 56.77
N PRO A 15 13.01 40.18 58.03
CA PRO A 15 13.99 41.02 58.71
C PRO A 15 15.42 40.89 58.14
N GLN A 16 15.85 39.67 57.86
CA GLN A 16 17.18 39.37 57.26
C GLN A 16 17.31 39.95 55.85
N TYR A 17 16.20 39.98 55.09
CA TYR A 17 16.15 40.66 53.80
C TYR A 17 16.52 42.15 53.92
N ALA A 18 16.12 42.83 54.99
CA ALA A 18 16.41 44.26 55.15
C ALA A 18 17.89 44.53 55.48
N GLU A 19 18.55 43.60 56.16
CA GLU A 19 19.96 43.69 56.59
C GLU A 19 20.93 43.54 55.41
N PHE A 20 20.67 42.59 54.50
CA PHE A 20 21.58 42.30 53.39
C PHE A 20 21.16 42.91 52.06
N ARG A 21 19.99 43.59 51.98
CA ARG A 21 19.47 44.15 50.71
C ARG A 21 20.49 45.03 50.00
N ASP A 22 21.19 45.86 50.77
CA ASP A 22 22.07 46.88 50.23
C ASP A 22 23.48 46.33 49.91
N ALA A 23 23.75 45.04 50.22
CA ALA A 23 24.98 44.34 49.88
C ALA A 23 24.96 43.67 48.49
N PHE A 24 23.78 43.51 47.87
CA PHE A 24 23.64 42.91 46.53
C PHE A 24 23.74 43.98 45.43
N ILE A 25 24.71 43.84 44.53
CA ILE A 25 24.96 44.78 43.45
C ILE A 25 24.41 44.19 42.15
N LEU A 26 23.54 44.94 41.44
CA LEU A 26 23.04 44.52 40.13
C LEU A 26 24.12 44.77 39.05
N GLU A 27 24.60 43.71 38.43
CA GLU A 27 25.52 43.76 37.29
C GLU A 27 24.81 43.31 36.00
N ARG A 28 25.22 43.89 34.86
CA ARG A 28 24.63 43.61 33.54
C ARG A 28 25.71 43.27 32.54
N PHE A 29 25.53 42.17 31.83
CA PHE A 29 26.48 41.66 30.85
C PHE A 29 25.82 41.56 29.47
N GLN A 30 26.58 41.93 28.44
CA GLN A 30 26.18 41.75 27.04
C GLN A 30 26.52 40.32 26.56
N PRO A 31 25.81 39.79 25.56
CA PRO A 31 26.15 38.51 24.93
C PRO A 31 27.64 38.46 24.52
N GLY A 32 28.33 37.37 24.86
CA GLY A 32 29.75 37.14 24.61
C GLY A 32 30.72 37.73 25.65
N GLN A 33 30.23 38.42 26.68
CA GLN A 33 31.09 38.92 27.76
C GLN A 33 31.39 37.81 28.79
N VAL A 34 32.67 37.66 29.12
CA VAL A 34 33.14 36.75 30.18
C VAL A 34 32.98 37.40 31.54
N ILE A 35 32.39 36.68 32.49
CA ILE A 35 32.15 37.16 33.86
C ILE A 35 33.37 36.88 34.75
N PHE A 36 33.88 35.65 34.72
CA PHE A 36 35.18 35.27 35.28
C PHE A 36 35.74 34.06 34.53
N ARG A 37 37.06 33.87 34.62
CA ARG A 37 37.80 32.77 34.00
C ARG A 37 38.18 31.72 35.02
N GLU A 38 38.36 30.49 34.53
CA GLU A 38 38.96 29.41 35.31
C GLU A 38 40.35 29.82 35.79
N GLY A 39 40.63 29.64 37.09
CA GLY A 39 41.87 30.07 37.75
C GLY A 39 41.83 31.46 38.40
N ASP A 40 40.78 32.27 38.15
CA ASP A 40 40.64 33.57 38.82
C ASP A 40 40.45 33.41 40.35
N PRO A 41 40.79 34.43 41.17
CA PRO A 41 40.48 34.41 42.60
C PRO A 41 38.96 34.41 42.85
N SER A 42 38.55 33.82 43.97
CA SER A 42 37.15 33.64 44.35
C SER A 42 36.71 34.68 45.38
N ASP A 43 36.23 35.80 44.87
CA ASP A 43 35.97 37.06 45.57
C ASP A 43 34.48 37.43 45.63
N LYS A 44 33.68 37.02 44.63
CA LYS A 44 32.22 37.27 44.56
C LYS A 44 31.39 36.02 44.24
N VAL A 45 30.14 36.04 44.69
CA VAL A 45 29.08 35.08 44.29
C VAL A 45 28.04 35.79 43.44
N TYR A 46 27.45 35.09 42.47
CA TYR A 46 26.51 35.67 41.51
C TYR A 46 25.18 34.92 41.47
N PHE A 47 24.09 35.68 41.38
CA PHE A 47 22.71 35.20 41.27
C PHE A 47 22.09 35.67 39.96
N VAL A 48 21.67 34.75 39.10
CA VAL A 48 21.10 35.09 37.80
C VAL A 48 19.64 35.52 37.97
N THR A 49 19.26 36.69 37.43
CA THR A 49 17.87 37.18 37.47
C THR A 49 17.20 37.22 36.11
N ALA A 50 17.95 37.47 35.05
CA ALA A 50 17.46 37.40 33.68
C ALA A 50 18.61 37.07 32.74
N GLY A 51 18.33 36.37 31.65
CA GLY A 51 19.32 35.94 30.67
C GLY A 51 19.96 34.59 30.99
N GLU A 52 20.83 34.13 30.09
CA GLU A 52 21.44 32.81 30.09
C GLU A 52 22.97 32.93 29.98
N LEU A 53 23.67 32.04 30.67
CA LEU A 53 25.13 31.97 30.77
C LEU A 53 25.59 30.56 30.39
N THR A 54 26.81 30.42 29.85
CA THR A 54 27.42 29.13 29.58
C THR A 54 28.65 28.91 30.46
N VAL A 55 28.88 27.65 30.85
CA VAL A 55 30.02 27.21 31.66
C VAL A 55 31.03 26.44 30.79
N TYR A 56 32.29 26.84 30.82
CA TYR A 56 33.41 26.16 30.16
C TYR A 56 34.41 25.62 31.18
N CYS A 57 34.90 24.40 31.00
CA CYS A 57 36.09 23.87 31.68
C CYS A 57 37.12 23.48 30.62
N ALA A 58 38.41 23.74 30.87
CA ALA A 58 39.47 23.34 29.95
C ALA A 58 39.71 21.81 29.99
N ASP A 59 39.29 21.10 28.94
CA ASP A 59 39.69 19.69 28.71
C ASP A 59 40.93 19.63 27.79
N ARG A 60 41.88 18.73 28.07
CA ARG A 60 43.15 18.57 27.35
C ARG A 60 42.98 18.26 25.84
N ASN A 61 41.80 17.78 25.42
CA ASN A 61 41.51 17.45 24.02
C ASN A 61 40.55 18.42 23.29
N HIS A 62 39.79 19.27 24.00
CA HIS A 62 38.81 20.18 23.39
C HIS A 62 38.68 21.51 24.18
N PRO A 63 39.32 22.61 23.74
CA PRO A 63 39.43 23.85 24.52
C PRO A 63 38.14 24.69 24.62
N LYS A 64 36.96 24.20 24.18
CA LYS A 64 35.66 24.91 24.21
C LYS A 64 34.43 23.99 24.25
N ALA A 65 34.45 22.89 25.01
CA ALA A 65 33.20 22.14 25.25
C ALA A 65 32.37 22.85 26.33
N ALA A 66 31.21 23.40 25.96
CA ALA A 66 30.26 23.95 26.93
C ALA A 66 29.68 22.81 27.78
N ARG A 67 29.77 22.92 29.11
CA ARG A 67 29.40 21.85 30.04
C ARG A 67 27.95 21.99 30.55
N LYS A 68 27.49 23.23 30.77
CA LYS A 68 26.15 23.55 31.32
C LYS A 68 25.72 24.98 30.92
N ILE A 69 24.42 25.21 30.79
CA ILE A 69 23.81 26.55 30.64
C ILE A 69 23.15 26.91 31.98
N LEU A 70 23.40 28.12 32.49
CA LEU A 70 22.78 28.68 33.69
C LEU A 70 21.73 29.72 33.29
N GLY A 71 20.60 29.75 33.97
CA GLY A 71 19.47 30.65 33.70
C GLY A 71 18.93 31.34 34.95
N PRO A 72 17.79 32.06 34.83
CA PRO A 72 17.21 32.83 35.93
C PRO A 72 16.89 31.99 37.17
N GLY A 73 17.48 32.36 38.31
CA GLY A 73 17.35 31.66 39.58
C GLY A 73 18.52 30.73 39.93
N ASP A 74 19.57 30.67 39.09
CA ASP A 74 20.77 29.90 39.37
C ASP A 74 21.81 30.72 40.17
N LEU A 75 22.53 30.01 41.05
CA LEU A 75 23.65 30.51 41.86
C LEU A 75 24.96 29.99 41.29
N PHE A 76 25.96 30.87 41.09
CA PHE A 76 27.28 30.45 40.64
C PHE A 76 28.42 31.27 41.25
N GLY A 77 29.60 30.66 41.33
CA GLY A 77 30.80 31.27 41.92
C GLY A 77 30.98 31.05 43.43
N GLU A 78 30.08 30.29 44.06
CA GLU A 78 30.07 29.99 45.49
C GLU A 78 31.13 28.96 45.92
N MET A 79 31.47 28.01 45.04
CA MET A 79 32.42 26.92 45.32
C MET A 79 33.78 27.41 45.82
N GLY A 80 34.34 28.42 45.13
CA GLY A 80 35.65 28.95 45.47
C GLY A 80 35.68 29.75 46.77
N ILE A 81 34.53 30.28 47.20
CA ILE A 81 34.39 31.03 48.46
C ILE A 81 34.18 30.09 49.66
N VAL A 82 33.48 28.97 49.47
CA VAL A 82 33.24 28.00 50.55
C VAL A 82 34.45 27.09 50.78
N HIS A 83 35.15 26.69 49.73
CA HIS A 83 36.29 25.77 49.83
C HIS A 83 37.65 26.47 49.83
N ASP A 84 37.69 27.81 49.79
CA ASP A 84 38.91 28.61 49.68
C ASP A 84 39.80 28.19 48.48
N THR A 85 39.18 28.12 47.30
CA THR A 85 39.81 27.67 46.05
C THR A 85 39.63 28.67 44.91
N GLN A 86 40.48 28.60 43.88
CA GLN A 86 40.33 29.40 42.66
C GLN A 86 39.09 29.00 41.85
N ARG A 87 38.62 29.86 40.93
CA ARG A 87 37.48 29.56 40.06
C ARG A 87 37.74 28.29 39.25
N SER A 88 36.79 27.34 39.28
CA SER A 88 36.91 26.03 38.64
C SER A 88 36.42 25.96 37.18
N ALA A 89 35.87 27.07 36.66
CA ALA A 89 35.33 27.15 35.31
C ALA A 89 35.31 28.60 34.81
N THR A 90 35.24 28.78 33.49
CA THR A 90 35.00 30.07 32.84
C THR A 90 33.51 30.25 32.58
N ILE A 91 32.96 31.43 32.87
CA ILE A 91 31.54 31.76 32.67
C ILE A 91 31.39 32.88 31.64
N GLU A 92 30.55 32.68 30.63
CA GLU A 92 30.28 33.65 29.56
C GLU A 92 28.77 33.88 29.36
N ALA A 93 28.38 35.11 29.06
CA ALA A 93 26.98 35.46 28.79
C ALA A 93 26.53 35.03 27.38
N ILE A 94 25.42 34.29 27.29
CA ILE A 94 24.79 33.85 26.03
C ILE A 94 23.81 34.92 25.53
N THR A 95 23.01 35.47 26.45
CA THR A 95 22.03 36.53 26.17
C THR A 95 22.37 37.79 26.97
N HIS A 96 21.51 38.81 26.94
CA HIS A 96 21.68 39.96 27.83
C HIS A 96 21.38 39.53 29.27
N VAL A 97 22.42 39.45 30.11
CA VAL A 97 22.30 38.89 31.45
C VAL A 97 22.21 40.00 32.49
N GLN A 98 21.22 39.88 33.38
CA GLN A 98 21.12 40.64 34.61
C GLN A 98 21.35 39.70 35.78
N LEU A 99 22.33 40.02 36.62
CA LEU A 99 22.69 39.21 37.77
C LEU A 99 22.98 40.09 38.97
N TYR A 100 22.76 39.56 40.18
CA TYR A 100 23.18 40.22 41.41
C TYR A 100 24.47 39.58 41.90
N SER A 101 25.49 40.39 42.15
CA SER A 101 26.74 39.97 42.79
C SER A 101 26.72 40.28 44.28
N LEU A 102 27.38 39.43 45.06
CA LEU A 102 27.57 39.58 46.50
C LEU A 102 29.04 39.34 46.84
N ASP A 103 29.59 40.15 47.73
CA ASP A 103 30.96 40.00 48.23
C ASP A 103 31.14 38.69 49.02
N GLY A 104 32.27 38.01 48.81
CA GLY A 104 32.55 36.71 49.42
C GLY A 104 32.70 36.74 50.95
N GLY A 105 33.12 37.87 51.53
CA GLY A 105 33.16 38.05 52.99
C GLY A 105 31.77 38.14 53.59
N ILE A 106 30.88 38.92 52.96
CA ILE A 106 29.46 39.05 53.36
C ILE A 106 28.71 37.74 53.13
N PHE A 107 29.03 37.00 52.06
CA PHE A 107 28.48 35.67 51.81
C PHE A 107 28.85 34.67 52.91
N ARG A 108 30.08 34.71 53.44
CA ARG A 108 30.51 33.90 54.59
C ARG A 108 29.77 34.28 55.87
N GLU A 109 29.58 35.57 56.13
CA GLU A 109 28.80 36.05 57.28
C GLU A 109 27.33 35.58 57.21
N LEU A 110 26.74 35.58 56.00
CA LEU A 110 25.42 35.03 55.72
C LEU A 110 25.33 33.51 55.96
N LEU A 111 26.38 32.76 55.65
CA LEU A 111 26.47 31.32 55.92
C LEU A 111 26.59 31.00 57.41
N GLU A 112 27.36 31.80 58.16
CA GLU A 112 27.53 31.61 59.60
C GLU A 112 26.30 32.06 60.40
N GLY A 113 25.62 33.13 59.95
CA GLY A 113 24.48 33.72 60.64
C GLY A 113 23.10 33.10 60.34
N ASN A 114 22.98 32.23 59.32
CA ASN A 114 21.68 31.67 58.92
C ASN A 114 21.73 30.17 58.60
N ALA A 115 21.20 29.37 59.52
CA ALA A 115 21.12 27.92 59.38
C ALA A 115 20.35 27.46 58.12
N ALA A 116 19.25 28.12 57.74
CA ALA A 116 18.47 27.74 56.55
C ALA A 116 19.23 28.05 55.25
N PHE A 117 19.94 29.17 55.19
CA PHE A 117 20.79 29.54 54.06
C PHE A 117 22.02 28.64 53.96
N ARG A 118 22.63 28.29 55.10
CA ARG A 118 23.72 27.31 55.18
C ARG A 118 23.29 25.94 54.68
N THR A 119 22.16 25.42 55.16
CA THR A 119 21.61 24.16 54.66
C THR A 119 21.33 24.21 53.15
N PHE A 120 20.87 25.34 52.62
CA PHE A 120 20.68 25.53 51.18
C PHE A 120 22.01 25.49 50.41
N VAL A 121 23.03 26.23 50.83
CA VAL A 121 24.34 26.25 50.16
C VAL A 121 25.04 24.90 50.29
N ASP A 122 24.98 24.26 51.46
CA ASP A 122 25.46 22.89 51.65
C ASP A 122 24.76 21.91 50.69
N ASN A 123 23.46 22.06 50.46
CA ASN A 123 22.72 21.26 49.46
C ASN A 123 23.22 21.52 48.03
N VAL A 124 23.53 22.77 47.66
CA VAL A 124 24.09 23.12 46.34
C VAL A 124 25.52 22.55 46.15
N LEU A 125 26.34 22.57 47.21
CA LEU A 125 27.69 22.03 47.19
C LEU A 125 27.70 20.50 47.10
N VAL A 126 26.83 19.83 47.85
CA VAL A 126 26.63 18.37 47.76
C VAL A 126 26.12 17.99 46.36
N GLN A 127 25.17 18.74 45.79
CA GLN A 127 24.68 18.53 44.42
C GLN A 127 25.85 18.56 43.42
N ARG A 128 26.71 19.58 43.48
CA ARG A 128 27.90 19.69 42.60
C ARG A 128 28.94 18.59 42.84
N ARG A 129 29.01 18.01 44.03
CA ARG A 129 29.93 16.91 44.35
C ARG A 129 29.43 15.57 43.81
N ILE A 130 28.10 15.33 43.85
CA ILE A 130 27.46 14.16 43.26
C ILE A 130 27.50 14.22 41.72
N GLU A 131 27.34 15.40 41.12
CA GLU A 131 27.48 15.63 39.67
C GLU A 131 28.86 15.19 39.12
N ASN A 132 29.92 15.27 39.93
CA ASN A 132 31.29 14.89 39.53
C ASN A 132 31.60 13.39 39.72
N ILE A 133 30.67 12.58 40.23
CA ILE A 133 30.84 11.13 40.33
C ILE A 133 30.53 10.51 38.95
N PRO A 134 31.43 9.72 38.33
CA PRO A 134 31.23 9.15 36.99
C PRO A 134 29.93 8.36 36.81
N LEU A 135 29.41 7.76 37.88
CA LEU A 135 28.14 7.04 37.89
C LEU A 135 26.92 7.95 37.71
N PHE A 136 27.01 9.22 38.13
CA PHE A 136 25.89 10.18 38.19
C PHE A 136 26.04 11.37 37.22
N GLU A 137 27.15 11.44 36.47
CA GLU A 137 27.54 12.54 35.56
C GLU A 137 26.48 12.92 34.49
N ARG A 138 25.50 12.05 34.20
CA ARG A 138 24.47 12.25 33.15
C ARG A 138 23.03 12.36 33.67
N LEU A 139 22.87 12.55 34.97
CA LEU A 139 21.56 12.75 35.59
C LEU A 139 21.16 14.22 35.56
N ASP A 140 19.86 14.47 35.39
CA ASP A 140 19.24 15.78 35.50
C ASP A 140 19.10 16.20 36.98
N ASP A 141 19.03 17.51 37.21
CA ASP A 141 19.02 18.10 38.56
C ASP A 141 17.86 17.55 39.43
N ASP A 142 16.66 17.37 38.85
CA ASP A 142 15.49 16.77 39.50
C ASP A 142 15.71 15.31 39.95
N SER A 143 16.56 14.57 39.24
CA SER A 143 16.90 13.19 39.58
C SER A 143 17.95 13.15 40.68
N LEU A 144 18.95 14.03 40.65
CA LEU A 144 19.97 14.12 41.70
C LEU A 144 19.33 14.48 43.05
N ASP A 145 18.35 15.38 43.07
CA ASP A 145 17.60 15.75 44.27
C ASP A 145 16.82 14.58 44.90
N GLN A 146 16.35 13.61 44.09
CA GLN A 146 15.67 12.41 44.58
C GLN A 146 16.62 11.35 45.14
N ILE A 147 17.87 11.34 44.66
CA ILE A 147 18.91 10.39 45.08
C ILE A 147 19.54 10.85 46.39
N ARG A 148 19.67 12.17 46.59
CA ARG A 148 20.31 12.80 47.74
C ARG A 148 19.88 12.24 49.11
N PRO A 149 18.58 12.12 49.46
CA PRO A 149 18.17 11.60 50.77
C PRO A 149 18.38 10.09 50.93
N LEU A 150 18.73 9.38 49.85
CA LEU A 150 18.91 7.93 49.84
C LEU A 150 20.38 7.52 49.98
N LEU A 151 21.31 8.48 49.88
CA LEU A 151 22.74 8.27 50.07
C LEU A 151 23.08 8.41 51.56
N GLU A 152 23.54 7.33 52.17
CA GLU A 152 24.04 7.32 53.55
C GLU A 152 25.56 7.50 53.56
N GLU A 153 26.04 8.52 54.25
CA GLU A 153 27.48 8.72 54.45
C GLU A 153 27.98 7.81 55.58
N ARG A 154 29.01 7.00 55.32
CA ARG A 154 29.65 6.13 56.31
C ARG A 154 31.15 6.44 56.39
N TYR A 155 31.66 6.44 57.61
CA TYR A 155 33.08 6.64 57.92
C TYR A 155 33.69 5.30 58.28
N LEU A 156 34.79 4.97 57.62
CA LEU A 156 35.53 3.72 57.79
C LEU A 156 36.93 4.03 58.30
N LEU A 157 37.40 3.23 59.25
CA LEU A 157 38.76 3.30 59.76
C LEU A 157 39.69 2.45 58.90
N ARG A 158 40.98 2.80 58.91
CA ARG A 158 42.02 2.01 58.25
C ARG A 158 41.96 0.55 58.69
N GLY A 159 41.87 -0.36 57.71
CA GLY A 159 41.80 -1.81 57.93
C GLY A 159 40.37 -2.38 57.96
N ASP A 160 39.33 -1.55 57.91
CA ASP A 160 37.94 -2.01 57.84
C ASP A 160 37.67 -2.70 56.49
N VAL A 161 37.01 -3.86 56.54
CA VAL A 161 36.57 -4.60 55.35
C VAL A 161 35.19 -4.06 54.94
N ILE A 162 35.10 -3.53 53.72
CA ILE A 162 33.88 -2.88 53.20
C ILE A 162 32.93 -3.89 52.55
N THR A 163 33.47 -4.86 51.83
CA THR A 163 32.72 -6.00 51.25
C THR A 163 33.61 -7.23 51.27
N GLN A 164 33.07 -8.42 51.58
CA GLN A 164 33.84 -9.67 51.55
C GLN A 164 33.49 -10.55 50.33
N GLN A 165 34.50 -11.20 49.74
CA GLN A 165 34.27 -12.15 48.64
C GLN A 165 33.36 -13.30 49.09
N GLY A 166 32.34 -13.60 48.31
CA GLY A 166 31.31 -14.60 48.62
C GLY A 166 30.11 -14.07 49.41
N GLU A 167 30.14 -12.82 49.85
CA GLU A 167 29.02 -12.17 50.54
C GLU A 167 27.98 -11.62 49.55
N MET A 168 26.69 -11.69 49.92
CA MET A 168 25.62 -11.04 49.16
C MET A 168 25.44 -9.61 49.68
N VAL A 169 25.88 -8.64 48.89
CA VAL A 169 25.81 -7.22 49.24
C VAL A 169 24.66 -6.58 48.45
N ASP A 170 23.65 -6.08 49.16
CA ASP A 170 22.50 -5.37 48.57
C ASP A 170 22.64 -3.85 48.77
N GLU A 171 23.85 -3.31 48.63
CA GLU A 171 24.20 -1.88 48.72
C GLU A 171 25.26 -1.53 47.67
N LEU A 172 25.18 -0.31 47.12
CA LEU A 172 26.18 0.25 46.22
C LEU A 172 27.04 1.23 47.02
N PHE A 173 28.35 1.10 46.93
CA PHE A 173 29.29 2.00 47.60
C PHE A 173 30.02 2.89 46.61
N VAL A 174 30.21 4.16 46.97
CA VAL A 174 31.04 5.12 46.25
C VAL A 174 32.05 5.72 47.22
N LEU A 175 33.34 5.69 46.86
CA LEU A 175 34.41 6.28 47.67
C LEU A 175 34.44 7.81 47.45
N VAL A 176 34.32 8.59 48.53
CA VAL A 176 34.29 10.08 48.46
C VAL A 176 35.61 10.69 48.90
N GLU A 177 36.22 10.16 49.96
CA GLU A 177 37.52 10.58 50.49
C GLU A 177 38.27 9.36 51.06
N GLY A 178 39.61 9.36 50.99
CA GLY A 178 40.46 8.23 51.36
C GLY A 178 40.78 7.29 50.19
N SER A 179 41.44 6.17 50.47
CA SER A 179 41.79 5.13 49.50
C SER A 179 41.54 3.72 50.07
N ALA A 180 41.11 2.80 49.20
CA ALA A 180 40.80 1.42 49.57
C ALA A 180 41.37 0.46 48.51
N THR A 181 41.76 -0.74 48.91
CA THR A 181 42.26 -1.76 47.98
C THR A 181 41.26 -2.90 47.83
N MET A 182 40.99 -3.26 46.57
CA MET A 182 40.13 -4.37 46.16
C MET A 182 40.98 -5.59 45.82
N TYR A 183 40.64 -6.76 46.37
CA TYR A 183 41.31 -8.05 46.19
C TYR A 183 40.34 -9.08 45.60
N GLY A 184 40.64 -9.70 44.45
CA GLY A 184 39.86 -10.83 43.91
C GLY A 184 40.05 -11.09 42.41
N GLN A 185 39.33 -12.08 41.87
CA GLN A 185 39.39 -12.46 40.45
C GLN A 185 38.62 -11.46 39.57
N ILE A 186 39.35 -10.67 38.79
CA ILE A 186 38.83 -9.83 37.71
C ILE A 186 38.91 -10.65 36.41
N GLU A 187 37.89 -10.59 35.55
CA GLU A 187 37.80 -11.39 34.32
C GLU A 187 39.08 -11.29 33.46
N GLY A 188 39.89 -12.36 33.47
CA GLY A 188 40.97 -12.58 32.51
C GLY A 188 42.41 -12.70 33.04
N ASP A 189 42.68 -12.47 34.33
CA ASP A 189 44.04 -12.64 34.90
C ASP A 189 44.00 -13.11 36.38
N ASP A 190 45.01 -13.88 36.79
CA ASP A 190 45.20 -14.38 38.16
C ASP A 190 45.52 -13.24 39.15
N GLU A 191 44.87 -13.27 40.32
CA GLU A 191 45.00 -12.37 41.50
C GLU A 191 45.66 -10.99 41.27
N LEU A 192 44.86 -9.99 40.89
CA LEU A 192 45.28 -8.58 40.90
C LEU A 192 44.55 -7.81 42.00
N SER A 193 45.33 -7.06 42.81
CA SER A 193 44.80 -6.03 43.70
C SER A 193 44.67 -4.70 42.95
N ARG A 194 43.49 -4.06 43.02
CA ARG A 194 43.24 -2.73 42.45
C ARG A 194 43.02 -1.72 43.57
N ARG A 195 43.79 -0.63 43.58
CA ARG A 195 43.54 0.50 44.47
C ARG A 195 42.39 1.36 43.91
N LEU A 196 41.46 1.72 44.78
CA LEU A 196 40.31 2.57 44.52
C LEU A 196 40.61 4.00 44.95
N GLU A 197 40.24 4.95 44.11
CA GLU A 197 40.40 6.39 44.35
C GLU A 197 39.04 7.07 44.55
N PRO A 198 38.99 8.28 45.17
CA PRO A 198 37.77 9.06 45.28
C PRO A 198 37.03 9.20 43.93
N GLY A 199 35.78 8.75 43.88
CA GLY A 199 34.94 8.68 42.67
C GLY A 199 34.70 7.25 42.15
N ASP A 200 35.52 6.27 42.54
CA ASP A 200 35.31 4.86 42.19
C ASP A 200 34.10 4.27 42.93
N ASN A 201 33.38 3.36 42.27
CA ASN A 201 32.23 2.64 42.83
C ASN A 201 32.46 1.12 42.85
N PHE A 202 31.83 0.43 43.79
CA PHE A 202 31.90 -1.02 43.95
C PHE A 202 30.62 -1.58 44.59
N GLY A 203 30.36 -2.88 44.43
CA GLY A 203 29.11 -3.55 44.86
C GLY A 203 27.98 -3.57 43.83
N ALA A 204 28.08 -2.78 42.75
CA ALA A 204 27.07 -2.71 41.68
C ALA A 204 26.74 -4.05 41.03
N ASP A 205 27.75 -4.90 40.79
CA ASP A 205 27.56 -6.20 40.14
C ASP A 205 26.75 -7.19 40.97
N SER A 206 26.94 -7.21 42.30
CA SER A 206 26.17 -8.07 43.21
C SER A 206 24.69 -7.68 43.20
N LEU A 207 24.42 -6.37 43.17
CA LEU A 207 23.09 -5.76 43.10
C LEU A 207 22.32 -6.05 41.80
N PHE A 208 23.00 -5.97 40.66
CA PHE A 208 22.38 -6.16 39.35
C PHE A 208 22.24 -7.64 38.97
N ALA A 209 23.30 -8.43 39.16
CA ALA A 209 23.33 -9.82 38.72
C ALA A 209 22.74 -10.79 39.73
N ARG A 210 22.43 -10.34 40.97
CA ARG A 210 22.04 -11.17 42.12
C ARG A 210 23.02 -12.33 42.34
N ARG A 211 24.31 -12.01 42.35
CA ARG A 211 25.39 -12.98 42.60
C ARG A 211 26.27 -12.48 43.76
N PRO A 212 26.93 -13.38 44.51
CA PRO A 212 27.85 -12.98 45.57
C PRO A 212 28.99 -12.09 45.05
N CYS A 213 29.49 -11.18 45.89
CA CYS A 213 30.64 -10.33 45.59
C CYS A 213 31.85 -11.19 45.19
N ARG A 214 32.50 -10.85 44.07
CA ARG A 214 33.68 -11.56 43.55
C ARG A 214 34.99 -11.07 44.16
N VAL A 215 34.94 -9.96 44.90
CA VAL A 215 36.10 -9.23 45.40
C VAL A 215 35.88 -8.84 46.86
N THR A 216 36.97 -8.77 47.62
CA THR A 216 37.02 -8.21 48.97
C THR A 216 37.59 -6.79 48.88
N VAL A 217 36.99 -5.79 49.53
CA VAL A 217 37.48 -4.40 49.54
C VAL A 217 37.86 -4.00 50.96
N ILE A 218 39.06 -3.46 51.16
CA ILE A 218 39.60 -3.08 52.48
C ILE A 218 40.07 -1.62 52.43
N ALA A 219 39.74 -0.82 53.45
CA ALA A 219 40.18 0.56 53.55
C ALA A 219 41.68 0.68 53.89
N ASP A 220 42.46 1.37 53.04
CA ASP A 220 43.92 1.56 53.24
C ASP A 220 44.21 2.67 54.25
N GLU A 221 43.29 3.62 54.39
CA GLU A 221 43.30 4.75 55.30
C GLU A 221 41.88 5.07 55.78
N ASN A 222 41.70 6.10 56.61
CA ASN A 222 40.36 6.51 57.02
C ASN A 222 39.58 6.99 55.79
N CYS A 223 38.53 6.27 55.44
CA CYS A 223 37.75 6.51 54.22
C CYS A 223 36.37 7.06 54.56
N ARG A 224 35.86 7.90 53.68
CA ARG A 224 34.47 8.34 53.68
C ARG A 224 33.80 7.81 52.44
N ILE A 225 32.75 7.03 52.63
CA ILE A 225 32.01 6.39 51.54
C ILE A 225 30.54 6.82 51.57
N LEU A 226 29.91 6.85 50.41
CA LEU A 226 28.46 6.95 50.27
C LEU A 226 27.91 5.55 49.98
N SER A 227 27.03 5.06 50.84
CA SER A 227 26.25 3.85 50.61
C SER A 227 24.88 4.21 50.05
N LEU A 228 24.45 3.47 49.03
CA LEU A 228 23.11 3.53 48.48
C LEU A 228 22.45 2.15 48.60
N PRO A 229 21.37 2.01 49.39
CA PRO A 229 20.66 0.75 49.55
C PRO A 229 20.14 0.19 48.22
N GLY A 230 20.14 -1.14 48.08
CA GLY A 230 19.84 -1.83 46.84
C GLY A 230 18.42 -1.60 46.32
N GLU A 231 17.46 -1.47 47.22
CA GLU A 231 16.09 -1.10 46.85
C GLU A 231 16.02 0.33 46.30
N SER A 232 16.72 1.26 46.95
CA SER A 232 16.85 2.66 46.50
C SER A 232 17.54 2.75 45.14
N PHE A 233 18.62 2.00 44.94
CA PHE A 233 19.33 1.90 43.66
C PHE A 233 18.47 1.28 42.55
N ARG A 234 17.73 0.21 42.84
CA ARG A 234 16.78 -0.40 41.88
C ARG A 234 15.60 0.52 41.55
N ARG A 235 15.10 1.30 42.52
CA ARG A 235 14.09 2.36 42.29
C ARG A 235 14.66 3.48 41.41
N LEU A 236 15.89 3.87 41.67
CA LEU A 236 16.63 4.88 40.93
C LEU A 236 16.92 4.44 39.48
N LEU A 237 17.24 3.17 39.23
CA LEU A 237 17.35 2.61 37.87
C LEU A 237 16.01 2.55 37.14
N ARG A 238 14.92 2.27 37.89
CA ARG A 238 13.56 2.25 37.34
C ARG A 238 13.10 3.64 36.91
N ASN A 239 13.48 4.66 37.66
CA ASN A 239 13.13 6.04 37.40
C ASN A 239 14.09 6.70 36.39
N ASN A 240 15.36 6.28 36.37
CA ASN A 240 16.43 6.85 35.54
C ASN A 240 17.30 5.76 34.88
N PRO A 241 16.86 5.18 33.75
CA PRO A 241 17.56 4.08 33.06
C PRO A 241 18.95 4.46 32.51
N ARG A 242 19.29 5.76 32.46
CA ARG A 242 20.58 6.27 31.94
C ARG A 242 21.79 5.76 32.72
N ILE A 243 21.61 5.44 34.00
CA ILE A 243 22.68 5.00 34.93
C ILE A 243 23.21 3.61 34.55
N ALA A 244 22.37 2.78 33.94
CA ALA A 244 22.77 1.44 33.47
C ALA A 244 23.79 1.46 32.32
N PHE A 245 23.96 2.58 31.62
CA PHE A 245 24.93 2.72 30.52
C PHE A 245 26.35 3.08 30.97
N ASN A 246 26.54 3.50 32.22
CA ASN A 246 27.86 3.84 32.78
C ASN A 246 28.53 2.63 33.47
N ILE A 247 27.95 1.43 33.35
CA ILE A 247 28.47 0.18 33.92
C ILE A 247 29.28 -0.55 32.82
N PRO A 248 30.60 -0.78 33.00
CA PRO A 248 31.44 -1.41 31.99
C PRO A 248 31.02 -2.87 31.68
N GLY A 249 31.12 -3.30 30.41
CA GLY A 249 31.32 -4.73 30.08
C GLY A 249 30.25 -5.54 29.34
N ARG A 250 29.24 -4.99 28.64
CA ARG A 250 28.30 -5.83 27.84
C ARG A 250 27.98 -5.30 26.44
N GLY A 251 28.46 -6.03 25.43
CA GLY A 251 28.27 -5.76 23.99
C GLY A 251 27.22 -6.62 23.29
N PHE A 252 26.91 -6.17 22.06
CA PHE A 252 26.26 -6.84 20.92
C PHE A 252 24.78 -7.28 21.01
N PHE A 253 24.26 -7.79 22.14
CA PHE A 253 22.84 -8.26 22.22
C PHE A 253 21.81 -7.15 22.56
N ASN A 254 22.24 -5.89 22.68
CA ASN A 254 21.42 -4.74 23.09
C ASN A 254 20.79 -3.93 21.94
N VAL A 255 20.81 -4.40 20.69
CA VAL A 255 20.32 -3.60 19.55
C VAL A 255 18.80 -3.79 19.32
N ILE A 256 18.27 -4.99 19.53
CA ILE A 256 16.92 -5.34 19.02
C ILE A 256 15.83 -5.20 20.09
N LEU A 257 16.10 -5.61 21.34
CA LEU A 257 15.09 -5.58 22.41
C LEU A 257 14.82 -4.16 22.99
N PRO A 258 15.81 -3.24 23.10
CA PRO A 258 15.57 -1.88 23.56
C PRO A 258 14.80 -1.00 22.55
N PHE A 259 14.77 -1.39 21.27
CA PHE A 259 14.10 -0.64 20.20
C PHE A 259 12.58 -0.45 20.45
N LEU A 260 11.96 -1.37 21.19
CA LEU A 260 10.54 -1.34 21.53
C LEU A 260 10.23 -0.81 22.94
N VAL A 261 11.24 -0.73 23.83
CA VAL A 261 11.01 -0.53 25.28
C VAL A 261 11.81 0.64 25.88
N ASN A 262 12.95 1.03 25.31
CA ASN A 262 13.89 1.96 25.94
C ASN A 262 13.83 3.37 25.32
N LYS A 263 13.65 4.40 26.18
CA LYS A 263 13.50 5.82 25.75
C LYS A 263 14.73 6.42 25.07
N THR A 264 15.85 5.70 24.94
CA THR A 264 17.09 6.17 24.30
C THR A 264 17.42 5.44 22.99
N ALA A 265 16.78 4.30 22.71
CA ALA A 265 17.12 3.45 21.56
C ALA A 265 16.72 4.09 20.21
N TYR A 266 15.68 4.92 20.17
CA TYR A 266 15.22 5.56 18.93
C TYR A 266 16.17 6.64 18.37
N ILE A 267 17.17 7.09 19.12
CA ILE A 267 18.16 8.07 18.63
C ILE A 267 19.38 7.37 17.99
N ALA A 268 19.42 6.03 17.93
CA ALA A 268 20.55 5.30 17.33
C ALA A 268 20.75 5.61 15.84
N ILE A 269 19.68 5.59 15.04
CA ILE A 269 19.78 5.86 13.58
C ILE A 269 20.14 7.34 13.33
N PRO A 270 19.46 8.32 13.95
CA PRO A 270 19.85 9.72 13.79
C PRO A 270 21.25 10.02 14.34
N SER A 271 21.66 9.41 15.45
CA SER A 271 23.01 9.61 16.00
C SER A 271 24.11 9.05 15.09
N LEU A 272 23.87 7.91 14.42
CA LEU A 272 24.79 7.39 13.39
C LEU A 272 24.94 8.39 12.24
N ALA A 273 23.82 8.95 11.75
CA ALA A 273 23.82 9.98 10.73
C ALA A 273 24.53 11.26 11.17
N MET A 274 24.40 11.65 12.44
CA MET A 274 25.08 12.82 12.99
C MET A 274 26.59 12.59 13.20
N ASN A 275 26.99 11.37 13.55
CA ASN A 275 28.38 11.02 13.81
C ASN A 275 29.18 10.74 12.53
N ARG A 276 28.53 10.21 11.48
CA ARG A 276 29.17 9.85 10.20
C ARG A 276 28.35 10.31 8.98
N PRO A 277 28.13 11.63 8.82
CA PRO A 277 27.22 12.16 7.79
C PRO A 277 27.66 11.80 6.35
N GLN A 278 28.95 11.86 6.05
CA GLN A 278 29.47 11.52 4.71
C GLN A 278 29.31 10.03 4.38
N SER A 279 29.49 9.15 5.37
CA SER A 279 29.34 7.70 5.17
C SER A 279 27.89 7.35 4.87
N VAL A 280 26.93 7.91 5.62
CA VAL A 280 25.50 7.67 5.39
C VAL A 280 25.09 8.10 3.98
N MET A 281 25.44 9.32 3.54
CA MET A 281 25.12 9.77 2.18
C MET A 281 25.73 8.88 1.09
N ARG A 282 27.01 8.49 1.23
CA ARG A 282 27.68 7.60 0.27
C ARG A 282 27.03 6.21 0.23
N SER A 283 26.70 5.65 1.39
CA SER A 283 26.03 4.35 1.49
C SER A 283 24.64 4.37 0.85
N SER A 284 23.84 5.42 1.08
CA SER A 284 22.52 5.58 0.44
C SER A 284 22.64 5.65 -1.09
N LEU A 285 23.56 6.47 -1.61
CA LEU A 285 23.79 6.60 -3.06
C LEU A 285 24.32 5.29 -3.67
N TRP A 286 25.23 4.61 -2.99
CA TRP A 286 25.78 3.34 -3.45
C TRP A 286 24.71 2.25 -3.49
N LEU A 287 23.88 2.12 -2.45
CA LEU A 287 22.75 1.18 -2.43
C LEU A 287 21.78 1.46 -3.58
N THR A 288 21.47 2.73 -3.84
CA THR A 288 20.59 3.14 -4.93
C THR A 288 21.16 2.73 -6.29
N PHE A 289 22.44 3.02 -6.53
CA PHE A 289 23.11 2.68 -7.78
C PHE A 289 23.24 1.16 -7.97
N PHE A 290 23.52 0.43 -6.89
CA PHE A 290 23.58 -1.03 -6.90
C PHE A 290 22.22 -1.64 -7.28
N LEU A 291 21.14 -1.22 -6.64
CA LEU A 291 19.79 -1.69 -6.97
C LEU A 291 19.38 -1.33 -8.40
N LEU A 292 19.68 -0.11 -8.84
CA LEU A 292 19.40 0.34 -10.20
C LEU A 292 20.13 -0.54 -11.23
N ILE A 293 21.41 -0.85 -11.02
CA ILE A 293 22.18 -1.75 -11.89
C ILE A 293 21.57 -3.15 -11.91
N MET A 294 21.22 -3.69 -10.74
CA MET A 294 20.60 -5.02 -10.64
C MET A 294 19.27 -5.13 -11.36
N ALA A 295 18.51 -4.04 -11.46
CA ALA A 295 17.29 -3.99 -12.27
C ALA A 295 17.56 -3.70 -13.77
N ALA A 296 18.51 -2.82 -14.09
CA ALA A 296 18.77 -2.35 -15.45
C ALA A 296 19.51 -3.38 -16.31
N LEU A 297 20.52 -4.07 -15.76
CA LEU A 297 21.31 -5.06 -16.51
C LEU A 297 20.47 -6.18 -17.15
N PRO A 298 19.61 -6.91 -16.41
CA PRO A 298 18.77 -7.94 -17.01
C PRO A 298 17.68 -7.38 -17.92
N SER A 299 17.28 -6.12 -17.73
CA SER A 299 16.29 -5.47 -18.59
C SER A 299 16.86 -5.08 -19.95
N LEU A 300 18.13 -4.67 -20.01
CA LEU A 300 18.81 -4.27 -21.24
C LEU A 300 19.48 -5.45 -21.95
N TRP A 301 20.01 -6.43 -21.19
CA TRP A 301 20.71 -7.61 -21.71
C TRP A 301 20.20 -8.91 -21.08
N PRO A 302 18.94 -9.30 -21.36
CA PRO A 302 18.31 -10.48 -20.75
C PRO A 302 19.08 -11.78 -21.05
N GLN A 303 19.66 -11.91 -22.24
CA GLN A 303 20.45 -13.09 -22.64
C GLN A 303 21.77 -13.23 -21.85
N THR A 304 22.34 -12.12 -21.37
CA THR A 304 23.61 -12.12 -20.62
C THR A 304 23.41 -12.34 -19.12
N PHE A 305 22.25 -11.92 -18.59
CA PHE A 305 21.92 -12.01 -17.16
C PHE A 305 20.65 -12.84 -16.89
N PRO A 306 20.57 -14.11 -17.34
CA PRO A 306 19.34 -14.91 -17.22
C PRO A 306 18.98 -15.30 -15.78
N PHE A 307 19.92 -15.18 -14.84
CA PHE A 307 19.71 -15.45 -13.42
C PHE A 307 19.07 -14.27 -12.66
N LEU A 308 19.00 -13.09 -13.29
CA LEU A 308 18.33 -11.91 -12.73
C LEU A 308 17.01 -11.67 -13.47
N ASN A 309 16.02 -11.17 -12.75
CA ASN A 309 14.74 -10.78 -13.34
C ASN A 309 14.88 -9.43 -14.05
N GLY A 310 14.52 -9.39 -15.34
CA GLY A 310 14.36 -8.15 -16.10
C GLY A 310 12.97 -7.53 -15.93
N LEU A 311 12.81 -6.30 -16.42
CA LEU A 311 11.54 -5.59 -16.50
C LEU A 311 10.52 -6.40 -17.31
N LYS A 312 9.41 -6.76 -16.68
CA LYS A 312 8.25 -7.39 -17.33
C LYS A 312 7.04 -6.47 -17.23
N VAL A 313 6.28 -6.36 -18.30
CA VAL A 313 5.11 -5.49 -18.39
C VAL A 313 3.89 -6.37 -18.59
N ASP A 314 2.85 -6.09 -17.82
CA ASP A 314 1.60 -6.83 -17.87
C ASP A 314 0.43 -5.84 -17.99
N THR A 315 -0.26 -5.89 -19.13
CA THR A 315 -1.40 -5.04 -19.46
C THR A 315 -2.68 -5.84 -19.66
N ASP A 316 -2.63 -7.17 -19.41
CA ASP A 316 -3.75 -8.06 -19.68
C ASP A 316 -4.74 -8.09 -18.49
N PRO A 317 -6.01 -7.67 -18.68
CA PRO A 317 -7.05 -7.74 -17.67
C PRO A 317 -7.29 -9.16 -17.15
N GLU A 318 -6.99 -10.19 -17.94
CA GLU A 318 -7.08 -11.60 -17.50
C GLU A 318 -6.17 -11.86 -16.28
N ASN A 319 -5.05 -11.15 -16.19
CA ASN A 319 -4.07 -11.29 -15.13
C ASN A 319 -4.49 -10.57 -13.83
N MET A 320 -5.65 -9.89 -13.83
CA MET A 320 -6.29 -9.36 -12.63
C MET A 320 -6.83 -10.47 -11.72
N LEU A 321 -7.17 -11.64 -12.28
CA LEU A 321 -7.47 -12.84 -11.52
C LEU A 321 -6.21 -13.68 -11.30
N ALA A 322 -6.12 -14.35 -10.15
CA ALA A 322 -5.03 -15.29 -9.88
C ALA A 322 -4.97 -16.43 -10.91
N MET A 323 -3.77 -16.99 -11.15
CA MET A 323 -3.54 -18.03 -12.17
C MET A 323 -4.34 -19.31 -11.93
N ASP A 324 -4.63 -19.60 -10.67
CA ASP A 324 -5.39 -20.74 -10.17
C ASP A 324 -6.90 -20.45 -10.05
N HIS A 325 -7.35 -19.24 -10.37
CA HIS A 325 -8.76 -18.88 -10.25
C HIS A 325 -9.64 -19.70 -11.23
N PRO A 326 -10.73 -20.34 -10.77
CA PRO A 326 -11.54 -21.24 -11.61
C PRO A 326 -12.06 -20.61 -12.90
N ALA A 327 -12.55 -19.36 -12.84
CA ALA A 327 -13.02 -18.64 -14.02
C ALA A 327 -11.91 -18.40 -15.07
N ARG A 328 -10.66 -18.19 -14.64
CA ARG A 328 -9.51 -17.99 -15.53
C ARG A 328 -9.07 -19.30 -16.18
N ILE A 329 -9.01 -20.38 -15.38
CA ILE A 329 -8.71 -21.73 -15.88
C ILE A 329 -9.75 -22.15 -16.91
N PHE A 330 -11.04 -22.01 -16.58
CA PHE A 330 -12.14 -22.35 -17.46
C PHE A 330 -12.11 -21.49 -18.74
N HIS A 331 -11.83 -20.19 -18.63
CA HIS A 331 -11.67 -19.32 -19.78
C HIS A 331 -10.57 -19.79 -20.74
N ARG A 332 -9.37 -20.09 -20.23
CA ARG A 332 -8.25 -20.60 -21.04
C ARG A 332 -8.56 -21.95 -21.66
N GLN A 333 -9.13 -22.86 -20.87
CA GLN A 333 -9.52 -24.19 -21.33
C GLN A 333 -10.51 -24.07 -22.49
N MET A 334 -11.61 -23.33 -22.31
CA MET A 334 -12.63 -23.17 -23.35
C MET A 334 -12.10 -22.43 -24.58
N LYS A 335 -11.25 -21.42 -24.41
CA LYS A 335 -10.60 -20.72 -25.53
C LYS A 335 -9.77 -21.67 -26.38
N SER A 336 -9.00 -22.56 -25.75
CA SER A 336 -8.24 -23.61 -26.42
C SER A 336 -9.14 -24.65 -27.08
N THR A 337 -10.10 -25.22 -26.33
CA THR A 337 -11.02 -26.25 -26.81
C THR A 337 -11.88 -25.79 -28.00
N MET A 338 -12.33 -24.54 -28.00
CA MET A 338 -13.14 -23.94 -29.08
C MET A 338 -12.30 -23.23 -30.14
N THR A 339 -10.96 -23.35 -30.09
CA THR A 339 -10.04 -22.73 -31.06
C THR A 339 -10.29 -21.22 -31.26
N LEU A 340 -10.56 -20.53 -30.15
CA LEU A 340 -10.89 -19.11 -30.14
C LEU A 340 -9.63 -18.26 -30.00
N HIS A 341 -9.49 -17.29 -30.91
CA HIS A 341 -8.37 -16.37 -30.94
C HIS A 341 -8.84 -14.98 -30.53
N ASP A 342 -7.93 -14.18 -29.97
CA ASP A 342 -8.21 -12.77 -29.76
C ASP A 342 -8.23 -12.06 -31.13
N MET A 343 -9.16 -11.15 -31.32
CA MET A 343 -9.39 -10.51 -32.61
C MET A 343 -9.22 -9.00 -32.51
N LEU A 344 -8.51 -8.45 -33.49
CA LEU A 344 -8.52 -7.03 -33.80
C LEU A 344 -9.67 -6.77 -34.78
N VAL A 345 -10.41 -5.68 -34.59
CA VAL A 345 -11.58 -5.33 -35.41
C VAL A 345 -11.29 -4.03 -36.15
N VAL A 346 -11.48 -4.03 -37.47
CA VAL A 346 -11.39 -2.82 -38.29
C VAL A 346 -12.76 -2.52 -38.87
N GLY A 347 -13.35 -1.41 -38.43
CA GLY A 347 -14.58 -0.88 -38.99
C GLY A 347 -14.31 0.14 -40.07
N VAL A 348 -15.07 0.03 -41.16
CA VAL A 348 -15.07 0.98 -42.28
C VAL A 348 -16.47 1.57 -42.36
N VAL A 349 -16.55 2.89 -42.21
CA VAL A 349 -17.81 3.64 -42.16
C VAL A 349 -17.81 4.68 -43.27
N ASN A 350 -18.87 4.73 -44.07
CA ASN A 350 -19.06 5.79 -45.06
C ASN A 350 -20.50 6.32 -44.95
N GLN A 351 -20.66 7.48 -44.30
CA GLN A 351 -21.96 8.13 -44.17
C GLN A 351 -22.21 9.20 -45.25
N VAL A 352 -21.20 9.53 -46.05
CA VAL A 352 -21.28 10.58 -47.08
C VAL A 352 -21.93 10.02 -48.35
N HIS A 353 -21.58 8.77 -48.72
CA HIS A 353 -22.13 8.13 -49.89
C HIS A 353 -23.52 7.55 -49.62
N GLY A 354 -24.48 7.78 -50.52
CA GLY A 354 -25.89 7.37 -50.34
C GLY A 354 -26.12 5.85 -50.26
N GLN A 355 -25.13 5.04 -50.63
CA GLN A 355 -25.14 3.56 -50.51
C GLN A 355 -24.17 3.03 -49.45
N GLY A 356 -23.64 3.92 -48.61
CA GLY A 356 -22.67 3.53 -47.59
C GLY A 356 -21.35 3.07 -48.19
N VAL A 357 -20.71 2.12 -47.51
CA VAL A 357 -19.51 1.40 -47.99
C VAL A 357 -19.78 0.45 -49.16
N PHE A 358 -21.03 0.19 -49.54
CA PHE A 358 -21.37 -0.72 -50.64
C PHE A 358 -21.38 -0.01 -51.99
N ASN A 359 -20.27 0.63 -52.30
CA ASN A 359 -19.97 1.21 -53.61
C ASN A 359 -18.65 0.66 -54.14
N VAL A 360 -18.40 0.84 -55.44
CA VAL A 360 -17.20 0.25 -56.09
C VAL A 360 -15.90 0.71 -55.45
N ALA A 361 -15.78 2.00 -55.12
CA ALA A 361 -14.55 2.57 -54.57
C ALA A 361 -14.27 2.09 -53.14
N SER A 362 -15.28 2.11 -52.26
CA SER A 362 -15.14 1.66 -50.87
C SER A 362 -14.87 0.16 -50.78
N LEU A 363 -15.59 -0.68 -51.55
CA LEU A 363 -15.36 -2.14 -51.53
C LEU A 363 -14.00 -2.54 -52.12
N ALA A 364 -13.49 -1.80 -53.12
CA ALA A 364 -12.13 -2.00 -53.62
C ALA A 364 -11.08 -1.76 -52.52
N LYS A 365 -11.22 -0.68 -51.74
CA LYS A 365 -10.34 -0.39 -50.60
C LYS A 365 -10.45 -1.44 -49.50
N VAL A 366 -11.67 -1.90 -49.19
CA VAL A 366 -11.89 -2.98 -48.22
C VAL A 366 -11.19 -4.27 -48.67
N TYR A 367 -11.24 -4.60 -49.97
CA TYR A 367 -10.53 -5.74 -50.55
C TYR A 367 -9.01 -5.60 -50.41
N GLU A 368 -8.46 -4.44 -50.76
CA GLU A 368 -7.03 -4.14 -50.65
C GLU A 368 -6.55 -4.22 -49.19
N LEU A 369 -7.31 -3.62 -48.27
CA LEU A 369 -7.03 -3.65 -46.84
C LEU A 369 -7.06 -5.08 -46.28
N ALA A 370 -8.06 -5.88 -46.65
CA ALA A 370 -8.15 -7.28 -46.22
C ALA A 370 -6.94 -8.11 -46.72
N ASN A 371 -6.51 -7.89 -47.96
CA ASN A 371 -5.34 -8.58 -48.52
C ASN A 371 -4.02 -8.12 -47.90
N PHE A 372 -3.88 -6.82 -47.62
CA PHE A 372 -2.74 -6.31 -46.85
C PHE A 372 -2.68 -6.95 -45.46
N ALA A 373 -3.82 -7.00 -44.75
CA ALA A 373 -3.90 -7.54 -43.41
C ALA A 373 -3.57 -9.04 -43.33
N LYS A 374 -3.92 -9.83 -44.35
CA LYS A 374 -3.49 -11.25 -44.47
C LYS A 374 -1.97 -11.42 -44.48
N GLY A 375 -1.24 -10.43 -45.01
CA GLY A 375 0.21 -10.45 -45.13
C GLY A 375 0.96 -10.02 -43.86
N LEU A 376 0.25 -9.59 -42.81
CA LEU A 376 0.85 -9.14 -41.55
C LEU A 376 1.28 -10.33 -40.69
N GLN A 377 2.33 -11.01 -41.15
CA GLN A 377 2.96 -12.15 -40.48
C GLN A 377 4.48 -11.97 -40.44
N TRP A 378 5.08 -12.32 -39.31
CA TRP A 378 6.52 -12.23 -39.04
C TRP A 378 7.02 -13.53 -38.40
N ARG A 379 8.32 -13.83 -38.49
CA ARG A 379 8.91 -14.97 -37.77
C ARG A 379 8.98 -14.66 -36.28
N ASP A 380 8.63 -15.63 -35.44
CA ASP A 380 8.80 -15.53 -34.00
C ASP A 380 10.30 -15.37 -33.65
N ALA A 381 10.59 -14.55 -32.64
CA ALA A 381 11.96 -14.31 -32.17
C ALA A 381 12.48 -15.52 -31.37
N ASP A 382 11.57 -16.22 -30.67
CA ASP A 382 11.91 -17.39 -29.84
C ASP A 382 11.87 -18.71 -30.63
N ASP A 383 11.03 -18.77 -31.67
CA ASP A 383 10.88 -19.94 -32.55
C ASP A 383 10.79 -19.54 -34.04
N PRO A 384 11.92 -19.48 -34.77
CA PRO A 384 11.95 -19.02 -36.15
C PRO A 384 11.11 -19.84 -37.15
N GLU A 385 10.66 -21.06 -36.78
CA GLU A 385 9.78 -21.90 -37.59
C GLU A 385 8.31 -21.47 -37.49
N ARG A 386 7.93 -20.74 -36.44
CA ARG A 386 6.57 -20.25 -36.20
C ARG A 386 6.37 -18.85 -36.76
N LEU A 387 5.25 -18.64 -37.47
CA LEU A 387 4.80 -17.31 -37.89
C LEU A 387 3.86 -16.70 -36.83
N ARG A 388 4.08 -15.43 -36.51
CA ARG A 388 3.29 -14.59 -35.59
C ARG A 388 2.65 -13.41 -36.33
N GLY A 389 1.51 -12.94 -35.86
CA GLY A 389 0.73 -11.84 -36.44
C GLY A 389 -0.72 -12.25 -36.70
N VAL A 390 -1.25 -11.84 -37.86
CA VAL A 390 -2.63 -12.13 -38.25
C VAL A 390 -2.77 -13.57 -38.74
N ILE A 391 -3.76 -14.29 -38.23
CA ILE A 391 -4.10 -15.65 -38.68
C ILE A 391 -4.92 -15.54 -39.96
N SER A 392 -4.23 -15.60 -41.10
CA SER A 392 -4.81 -15.34 -42.43
C SER A 392 -5.96 -16.27 -42.80
N VAL A 393 -5.94 -17.53 -42.33
CA VAL A 393 -6.99 -18.52 -42.57
C VAL A 393 -8.28 -18.22 -41.80
N ASP A 394 -8.19 -17.48 -40.71
CA ASP A 394 -9.31 -17.18 -39.82
C ASP A 394 -9.87 -15.75 -40.01
N LEU A 395 -9.15 -14.90 -40.74
CA LEU A 395 -9.54 -13.53 -41.08
C LEU A 395 -10.94 -13.48 -41.70
N MET A 396 -11.84 -12.67 -41.13
CA MET A 396 -13.20 -12.47 -41.67
C MET A 396 -13.33 -11.09 -42.28
N ALA A 397 -13.51 -11.05 -43.60
CA ALA A 397 -13.80 -9.87 -44.40
C ALA A 397 -14.64 -10.31 -45.61
N PRO A 398 -15.31 -9.40 -46.34
CA PRO A 398 -16.09 -9.79 -47.52
C PRO A 398 -15.31 -10.63 -48.55
N SER A 399 -13.98 -10.47 -48.62
CA SER A 399 -13.10 -11.25 -49.49
C SER A 399 -12.73 -12.66 -48.99
N THR A 400 -13.05 -13.01 -47.75
CA THR A 400 -12.64 -14.25 -47.07
C THR A 400 -13.76 -14.96 -46.32
N VAL A 401 -14.99 -14.47 -46.42
CA VAL A 401 -16.16 -15.16 -45.89
C VAL A 401 -16.83 -15.97 -46.99
N ASP A 402 -17.25 -17.16 -46.61
CA ASP A 402 -18.02 -18.05 -47.48
C ASP A 402 -19.50 -17.73 -47.44
N VAL A 403 -20.13 -17.83 -48.61
CA VAL A 403 -21.59 -17.83 -48.74
C VAL A 403 -22.05 -19.10 -49.43
N LEU A 404 -23.15 -19.66 -48.91
CA LEU A 404 -23.82 -20.79 -49.54
C LEU A 404 -24.78 -20.31 -50.63
N GLN A 405 -24.73 -20.95 -51.78
CA GLN A 405 -25.66 -20.74 -52.88
C GLN A 405 -26.35 -22.06 -53.25
N PRO A 406 -27.69 -22.07 -53.40
CA PRO A 406 -28.39 -23.25 -53.91
C PRO A 406 -27.96 -23.51 -55.36
N GLU A 407 -27.50 -24.72 -55.66
CA GLU A 407 -27.09 -25.13 -57.03
C GLU A 407 -28.07 -26.14 -57.66
N GLY A 408 -29.11 -26.53 -56.90
CA GLY A 408 -30.15 -27.47 -57.29
C GLY A 408 -30.87 -28.03 -56.06
N PRO A 409 -31.93 -28.85 -56.22
CA PRO A 409 -32.61 -29.48 -55.09
C PRO A 409 -31.64 -30.35 -54.27
N GLY A 410 -31.41 -30.00 -53.01
CA GLY A 410 -30.52 -30.75 -52.11
C GLY A 410 -29.03 -30.54 -52.34
N THR A 411 -28.62 -29.62 -53.21
CA THR A 411 -27.21 -29.29 -53.47
C THR A 411 -26.92 -27.81 -53.20
N VAL A 412 -25.81 -27.56 -52.52
CA VAL A 412 -25.31 -26.22 -52.22
C VAL A 412 -23.86 -26.10 -52.65
N ARG A 413 -23.46 -24.90 -53.05
CA ARG A 413 -22.09 -24.55 -53.40
C ARG A 413 -21.58 -23.45 -52.50
N PHE A 414 -20.35 -23.63 -52.02
CA PHE A 414 -19.61 -22.60 -51.31
C PHE A 414 -18.89 -21.69 -52.31
N ALA A 415 -19.03 -20.39 -52.12
CA ALA A 415 -18.30 -19.39 -52.87
C ALA A 415 -17.81 -18.29 -51.93
N TRP A 416 -16.63 -17.74 -52.20
CA TRP A 416 -16.21 -16.49 -51.58
C TRP A 416 -17.22 -15.39 -51.91
N LEU A 417 -17.62 -14.61 -50.92
CA LEU A 417 -18.59 -13.51 -51.12
C LEU A 417 -18.07 -12.45 -52.11
N MET A 418 -16.80 -12.05 -51.97
CA MET A 418 -16.16 -11.02 -52.80
C MET A 418 -14.75 -11.46 -53.24
N PRO A 419 -14.61 -12.42 -54.19
CA PRO A 419 -13.32 -12.94 -54.61
C PRO A 419 -12.44 -11.89 -55.32
N ARG A 420 -13.08 -10.89 -55.93
CA ARG A 420 -12.47 -9.71 -56.56
C ARG A 420 -13.32 -8.47 -56.27
N PRO A 421 -12.76 -7.25 -56.35
CA PRO A 421 -13.54 -6.03 -56.24
C PRO A 421 -14.73 -6.02 -57.23
N PRO A 422 -15.89 -5.44 -56.83
CA PRO A 422 -17.05 -5.38 -57.70
C PRO A 422 -16.76 -4.50 -58.93
N PRO A 423 -17.14 -4.94 -60.14
CA PRO A 423 -16.88 -4.18 -61.37
C PRO A 423 -17.82 -2.98 -61.56
N ASP A 424 -19.00 -2.99 -60.93
CA ASP A 424 -20.03 -1.96 -61.03
C ASP A 424 -20.86 -1.86 -59.73
N GLU A 425 -21.69 -0.82 -59.63
CA GLU A 425 -22.52 -0.55 -58.45
C GLU A 425 -23.59 -1.63 -58.22
N ALA A 426 -24.09 -2.26 -59.29
CA ALA A 426 -25.07 -3.34 -59.16
C ALA A 426 -24.46 -4.56 -58.47
N ALA A 427 -23.22 -4.90 -58.79
CA ALA A 427 -22.45 -5.94 -58.12
C ALA A 427 -22.13 -5.58 -56.65
N ALA A 428 -21.84 -4.30 -56.36
CA ALA A 428 -21.62 -3.82 -54.99
C ALA A 428 -22.89 -3.99 -54.12
N LEU A 429 -24.06 -3.63 -54.65
CA LEU A 429 -25.34 -3.82 -53.98
C LEU A 429 -25.71 -5.30 -53.85
N ALA A 430 -25.38 -6.14 -54.83
CA ALA A 430 -25.60 -7.58 -54.72
C ALA A 430 -24.81 -8.21 -53.56
N ILE A 431 -23.59 -7.73 -53.29
CA ILE A 431 -22.79 -8.14 -52.12
C ILE A 431 -23.52 -7.75 -50.82
N ARG A 432 -24.02 -6.52 -50.75
CA ARG A 432 -24.80 -6.03 -49.59
C ARG A 432 -26.04 -6.91 -49.33
N ASP A 433 -26.84 -7.13 -50.36
CA ASP A 433 -28.08 -7.89 -50.24
C ASP A 433 -27.81 -9.36 -49.89
N THR A 434 -26.68 -9.90 -50.36
CA THR A 434 -26.21 -11.22 -49.95
C THR A 434 -25.84 -11.26 -48.47
N LEU A 435 -25.13 -10.26 -47.95
CA LEU A 435 -24.77 -10.17 -46.53
C LEU A 435 -25.99 -10.15 -45.61
N TYR A 436 -27.05 -9.39 -45.97
CA TYR A 436 -28.30 -9.37 -45.20
C TYR A 436 -29.04 -10.71 -45.19
N ARG A 437 -28.83 -11.56 -46.20
CA ARG A 437 -29.44 -12.89 -46.26
C ARG A 437 -28.86 -13.88 -45.24
N PHE A 438 -27.65 -13.61 -44.74
CA PHE A 438 -26.96 -14.47 -43.78
C PHE A 438 -27.10 -13.92 -42.36
N PRO A 439 -27.90 -14.56 -41.49
CA PRO A 439 -28.12 -14.07 -40.14
C PRO A 439 -26.85 -14.00 -39.30
N THR A 440 -25.80 -14.75 -39.61
CA THR A 440 -24.49 -14.68 -38.93
C THR A 440 -23.66 -13.46 -39.35
N MET A 441 -24.01 -12.78 -40.44
CA MET A 441 -23.30 -11.60 -41.00
C MET A 441 -24.07 -10.29 -40.78
N ASP A 442 -25.41 -10.33 -40.77
CA ASP A 442 -26.28 -9.16 -40.58
C ASP A 442 -26.16 -8.52 -39.17
N GLY A 443 -25.60 -7.31 -39.07
CA GLY A 443 -25.31 -6.65 -37.81
C GLY A 443 -23.99 -7.07 -37.16
N THR A 444 -23.18 -7.90 -37.83
CA THR A 444 -21.83 -8.32 -37.38
C THR A 444 -20.77 -7.95 -38.41
N LEU A 445 -20.88 -8.44 -39.65
CA LEU A 445 -19.97 -8.05 -40.73
C LEU A 445 -20.46 -6.79 -41.47
N ILE A 446 -21.78 -6.64 -41.61
CA ILE A 446 -22.47 -5.48 -42.19
C ILE A 446 -23.28 -4.76 -41.11
N SER A 447 -23.34 -3.43 -41.15
CA SER A 447 -24.19 -2.65 -40.25
C SER A 447 -25.68 -2.78 -40.61
N ARG A 448 -26.57 -2.57 -39.64
CA ARG A 448 -28.03 -2.70 -39.85
C ARG A 448 -28.57 -1.72 -40.89
N ASP A 449 -27.94 -0.55 -41.02
CA ASP A 449 -28.26 0.51 -41.99
C ASP A 449 -27.53 0.37 -43.34
N GLY A 450 -26.56 -0.54 -43.43
CA GLY A 450 -25.77 -0.76 -44.65
C GLY A 450 -24.74 0.33 -44.92
N SER A 451 -24.49 1.24 -43.97
CA SER A 451 -23.48 2.29 -44.13
C SER A 451 -22.05 1.80 -43.90
N SER A 452 -21.86 0.65 -43.26
CA SER A 452 -20.58 0.26 -42.66
C SER A 452 -20.29 -1.24 -42.76
N LEU A 453 -19.00 -1.60 -42.70
CA LEU A 453 -18.48 -2.98 -42.72
C LEU A 453 -17.44 -3.19 -41.61
N LEU A 454 -17.40 -4.39 -41.01
CA LEU A 454 -16.34 -4.83 -40.10
C LEU A 454 -15.44 -5.88 -40.75
N LEU A 455 -14.15 -5.83 -40.41
CA LEU A 455 -13.17 -6.87 -40.67
C LEU A 455 -12.66 -7.40 -39.32
N TYR A 456 -12.70 -8.71 -39.13
CA TYR A 456 -12.14 -9.37 -37.95
C TYR A 456 -10.79 -10.00 -38.30
N LEU A 457 -9.77 -9.66 -37.50
CA LEU A 457 -8.37 -10.02 -37.69
C LEU A 457 -7.89 -10.80 -36.47
N PRO A 458 -8.04 -12.13 -36.46
CA PRO A 458 -7.56 -12.98 -35.37
C PRO A 458 -6.03 -12.92 -35.28
N LEU A 459 -5.52 -12.87 -34.05
CA LEU A 459 -4.09 -12.74 -33.76
C LEU A 459 -3.56 -14.06 -33.19
N THR A 460 -2.31 -14.39 -33.52
CA THR A 460 -1.59 -15.53 -32.93
C THR A 460 -1.30 -15.33 -31.44
N ALA A 461 -1.03 -14.08 -31.04
CA ALA A 461 -0.79 -13.68 -29.66
C ALA A 461 -1.21 -12.21 -29.47
N LYS A 462 -1.63 -11.85 -28.25
CA LYS A 462 -2.10 -10.49 -27.91
C LYS A 462 -1.01 -9.44 -28.10
N ASP A 463 0.25 -9.76 -27.76
CA ASP A 463 1.40 -8.85 -27.87
C ASP A 463 1.69 -8.41 -29.33
N ASP A 464 1.16 -9.12 -30.32
CA ASP A 464 1.32 -8.75 -31.74
C ASP A 464 0.39 -7.59 -32.14
N SER A 465 -0.59 -7.26 -31.30
CA SER A 465 -1.65 -6.28 -31.60
C SER A 465 -1.12 -4.87 -31.89
N PHE A 466 -0.14 -4.36 -31.14
CA PHE A 466 0.46 -3.03 -31.39
C PHE A 466 1.02 -2.91 -32.79
N ARG A 467 1.76 -3.95 -33.19
CA ARG A 467 2.48 -3.98 -34.46
C ARG A 467 1.49 -4.06 -35.60
N VAL A 468 0.50 -4.94 -35.50
CA VAL A 468 -0.60 -5.06 -36.48
C VAL A 468 -1.38 -3.74 -36.56
N TYR A 469 -1.74 -3.14 -35.43
CA TYR A 469 -2.42 -1.83 -35.37
C TYR A 469 -1.61 -0.73 -36.08
N SER A 470 -0.31 -0.64 -35.80
CA SER A 470 0.57 0.39 -36.36
C SER A 470 0.72 0.25 -37.87
N GLU A 471 0.91 -0.98 -38.36
CA GLU A 471 1.00 -1.27 -39.80
C GLU A 471 -0.33 -0.99 -40.52
N LEU A 472 -1.46 -1.39 -39.93
CA LEU A 472 -2.79 -1.09 -40.47
C LEU A 472 -3.04 0.41 -40.55
N ARG A 473 -2.75 1.15 -39.47
CA ARG A 473 -2.90 2.61 -39.46
C ARG A 473 -2.02 3.28 -40.51
N GLY A 474 -0.78 2.83 -40.66
CA GLY A 474 0.16 3.31 -41.67
C GLY A 474 -0.31 3.03 -43.10
N TYR A 475 -0.97 1.90 -43.34
CA TYR A 475 -1.57 1.56 -44.64
C TYR A 475 -2.84 2.37 -44.91
N ILE A 476 -3.75 2.44 -43.92
CA ILE A 476 -5.00 3.19 -44.00
C ILE A 476 -4.75 4.67 -44.29
N ALA A 477 -3.71 5.28 -43.70
CA ALA A 477 -3.35 6.66 -43.96
C ALA A 477 -2.99 6.97 -45.43
N LYS A 478 -2.69 5.94 -46.24
CA LYS A 478 -2.40 6.07 -47.68
C LYS A 478 -3.67 5.95 -48.54
N LEU A 479 -4.76 5.42 -47.99
CA LEU A 479 -6.03 5.31 -48.69
C LEU A 479 -6.69 6.69 -48.76
N GLN A 480 -7.04 7.14 -49.96
CA GLN A 480 -7.79 8.38 -50.17
C GLN A 480 -9.29 8.11 -50.27
N GLY A 481 -10.13 8.96 -49.69
CA GLY A 481 -11.58 8.91 -49.83
C GLY A 481 -12.34 9.48 -48.63
N ASP A 482 -13.67 9.36 -48.68
CA ASP A 482 -14.58 9.85 -47.63
C ASP A 482 -14.83 8.82 -46.52
N GLU A 483 -14.25 7.61 -46.62
CA GLU A 483 -14.42 6.55 -45.64
C GLU A 483 -13.63 6.83 -44.35
N GLN A 484 -14.27 6.57 -43.22
CA GLN A 484 -13.64 6.61 -41.90
C GLN A 484 -13.30 5.19 -41.45
N PHE A 485 -12.07 5.01 -41.00
CA PHE A 485 -11.57 3.74 -40.52
C PHE A 485 -11.38 3.79 -39.01
N PHE A 486 -11.99 2.83 -38.32
CA PHE A 486 -11.91 2.67 -36.87
C PHE A 486 -11.25 1.34 -36.57
N ILE A 487 -10.16 1.36 -35.80
CA ILE A 487 -9.51 0.14 -35.34
C ILE A 487 -9.79 -0.01 -33.85
N THR A 488 -10.36 -1.15 -33.48
CA THR A 488 -10.66 -1.52 -32.10
C THR A 488 -10.37 -3.00 -31.88
N GLY A 489 -10.81 -3.53 -30.75
CA GLY A 489 -10.56 -4.88 -30.31
C GLY A 489 -9.80 -4.84 -29.00
N LEU A 490 -10.08 -5.81 -28.14
CA LEU A 490 -9.54 -5.84 -26.79
C LEU A 490 -8.00 -5.88 -26.76
N PRO A 491 -7.29 -6.65 -27.62
CA PRO A 491 -5.83 -6.59 -27.67
C PRO A 491 -5.26 -5.20 -27.99
N VAL A 492 -5.94 -4.43 -28.85
CA VAL A 492 -5.53 -3.06 -29.19
C VAL A 492 -5.69 -2.13 -27.99
N ALA A 493 -6.77 -2.28 -27.23
CA ALA A 493 -6.99 -1.52 -26.01
C ALA A 493 -5.95 -1.88 -24.93
N GLU A 494 -5.71 -3.17 -24.71
CA GLU A 494 -4.71 -3.70 -23.76
C GLU A 494 -3.30 -3.17 -24.05
N ASP A 495 -2.89 -3.17 -25.31
CA ASP A 495 -1.58 -2.68 -25.68
C ASP A 495 -1.47 -1.15 -25.59
N ALA A 496 -2.50 -0.42 -26.02
CA ALA A 496 -2.56 1.03 -25.86
C ALA A 496 -2.48 1.45 -24.38
N PHE A 497 -3.07 0.69 -23.46
CA PHE A 497 -2.89 0.91 -22.02
C PHE A 497 -1.41 0.83 -21.61
N GLY A 498 -0.68 -0.15 -22.12
CA GLY A 498 0.75 -0.32 -21.83
C GLY A 498 1.58 0.88 -22.27
N VAL A 499 1.36 1.34 -23.50
CA VAL A 499 2.06 2.50 -24.05
C VAL A 499 1.75 3.76 -23.23
N GLU A 500 0.47 4.04 -22.98
CA GLU A 500 0.05 5.21 -22.21
C GLU A 500 0.58 5.18 -20.78
N MET A 501 0.57 4.01 -20.13
CA MET A 501 1.12 3.82 -18.79
C MET A 501 2.60 4.25 -18.72
N PHE A 502 3.44 3.81 -19.66
CA PHE A 502 4.85 4.21 -19.68
C PHE A 502 5.06 5.69 -19.96
N GLN A 503 4.30 6.26 -20.89
CA GLN A 503 4.35 7.69 -21.16
C GLN A 503 3.99 8.49 -19.91
N GLN A 504 2.96 8.07 -19.18
CA GLN A 504 2.56 8.73 -17.94
C GLN A 504 3.59 8.55 -16.82
N MET A 505 4.24 7.39 -16.69
CA MET A 505 5.37 7.25 -15.76
C MET A 505 6.50 8.23 -16.08
N ALA A 506 6.83 8.39 -17.36
CA ALA A 506 7.91 9.27 -17.82
C ALA A 506 7.58 10.76 -17.71
N ILE A 507 6.29 11.15 -17.78
CA ILE A 507 5.87 12.56 -17.78
C ILE A 507 5.31 12.98 -16.42
N SER A 508 4.35 12.23 -15.87
CA SER A 508 3.62 12.61 -14.66
C SER A 508 4.48 12.59 -13.40
N ALA A 509 5.40 11.62 -13.26
CA ALA A 509 6.27 11.56 -12.09
C ALA A 509 7.27 12.75 -12.02
N PRO A 510 7.99 13.12 -13.09
CA PRO A 510 8.80 14.35 -13.10
C PRO A 510 7.97 15.62 -12.94
N MET A 511 6.75 15.66 -13.47
CA MET A 511 5.86 16.82 -13.30
C MET A 511 5.42 16.98 -11.83
N ALA A 512 5.08 15.88 -11.14
CA ALA A 512 4.85 15.87 -9.69
C ALA A 512 6.09 16.34 -8.93
N MET A 513 7.27 15.84 -9.31
CA MET A 513 8.55 16.27 -8.75
C MET A 513 8.76 17.79 -8.88
N LEU A 514 8.49 18.33 -10.07
CA LEU A 514 8.62 19.76 -10.37
C LEU A 514 7.63 20.59 -9.55
N VAL A 515 6.37 20.16 -9.47
CA VAL A 515 5.34 20.86 -8.70
C VAL A 515 5.67 20.87 -7.21
N ILE A 516 6.09 19.73 -6.65
CA ILE A 516 6.56 19.64 -5.27
C ILE A 516 7.77 20.56 -5.05
N PHE A 517 8.75 20.54 -5.96
CA PHE A 517 9.91 21.41 -5.90
C PHE A 517 9.52 22.90 -5.88
N LEU A 518 8.62 23.33 -6.76
CA LEU A 518 8.14 24.72 -6.81
C LEU A 518 7.37 25.12 -5.55
N LEU A 519 6.55 24.22 -5.00
CA LEU A 519 5.84 24.46 -3.73
C LEU A 519 6.79 24.54 -2.54
N MET A 520 7.75 23.63 -2.46
CA MET A 520 8.79 23.68 -1.43
C MET A 520 9.63 24.95 -1.59
N TYR A 521 9.91 25.39 -2.81
CA TYR A 521 10.59 26.66 -3.06
C TYR A 521 9.77 27.84 -2.60
N TYR A 522 8.46 27.82 -2.80
CA TYR A 522 7.56 28.82 -2.27
C TYR A 522 7.57 28.86 -0.71
N PHE A 523 7.57 27.70 -0.04
CA PHE A 523 7.55 27.62 1.42
C PHE A 523 8.89 27.93 2.10
N PHE A 524 10.00 27.44 1.55
CA PHE A 524 11.32 27.53 2.16
C PHE A 524 12.23 28.61 1.55
N ARG A 525 11.90 29.13 0.36
CA ARG A 525 12.68 30.14 -0.42
C ARG A 525 14.18 29.86 -0.55
N SER A 526 14.56 28.59 -0.46
CA SER A 526 15.96 28.16 -0.52
C SER A 526 16.07 26.84 -1.26
N TRP A 527 16.76 26.85 -2.39
CA TRP A 527 17.06 25.65 -3.16
C TRP A 527 17.94 24.66 -2.38
N THR A 528 18.77 25.13 -1.45
CA THR A 528 19.61 24.26 -0.61
C THR A 528 18.78 23.41 0.35
N LEU A 529 17.70 23.96 0.91
CA LEU A 529 16.83 23.23 1.85
C LEU A 529 15.94 22.20 1.16
N ILE A 530 15.60 22.45 -0.10
CA ILE A 530 14.73 21.58 -0.91
C ILE A 530 15.51 20.37 -1.43
N LEU A 531 16.81 20.52 -1.66
CA LEU A 531 17.65 19.48 -2.26
C LEU A 531 17.61 18.16 -1.48
N ALA A 532 17.65 18.20 -0.15
CA ALA A 532 17.58 16.99 0.68
C ALA A 532 16.26 16.21 0.51
N PRO A 533 15.07 16.81 0.74
CA PRO A 533 13.79 16.16 0.49
C PRO A 533 13.65 15.59 -0.93
N MET A 534 14.12 16.33 -1.94
CA MET A 534 14.02 15.87 -3.34
C MET A 534 14.92 14.67 -3.64
N ILE A 535 16.14 14.65 -3.08
CA ILE A 535 17.04 13.49 -3.21
C ILE A 535 16.47 12.28 -2.48
N VAL A 536 15.92 12.47 -1.28
CA VAL A 536 15.27 11.39 -0.52
C VAL A 536 14.12 10.80 -1.33
N ALA A 537 13.23 11.63 -1.88
CA ALA A 537 12.13 11.18 -2.71
C ALA A 537 12.60 10.41 -3.96
N LEU A 538 13.62 10.92 -4.67
CA LEU A 538 14.15 10.27 -5.86
C LEU A 538 14.80 8.91 -5.53
N ILE A 539 15.61 8.84 -4.47
CA ILE A 539 16.24 7.60 -4.02
C ILE A 539 15.17 6.58 -3.63
N THR A 540 14.15 6.97 -2.87
CA THR A 540 13.06 6.08 -2.48
C THR A 540 12.40 5.46 -3.72
N VAL A 541 12.01 6.28 -4.69
CA VAL A 541 11.33 5.81 -5.91
C VAL A 541 12.22 4.85 -6.70
N ILE A 542 13.49 5.21 -6.93
CA ILE A 542 14.42 4.36 -7.68
C ILE A 542 14.62 3.02 -6.99
N CYS A 543 14.85 3.03 -5.67
CA CYS A 543 15.05 1.80 -4.90
C CYS A 543 13.79 0.93 -4.91
N THR A 544 12.59 1.50 -4.72
CA THR A 544 11.35 0.73 -4.74
C THR A 544 11.07 0.11 -6.10
N MET A 545 11.22 0.88 -7.18
CA MET A 545 11.05 0.35 -8.54
C MET A 545 12.09 -0.71 -8.88
N SER A 546 13.34 -0.53 -8.43
CA SER A 546 14.38 -1.54 -8.62
C SER A 546 14.06 -2.83 -7.86
N LEU A 547 13.57 -2.73 -6.63
CA LEU A 547 13.15 -3.90 -5.84
C LEU A 547 11.99 -4.66 -6.49
N LEU A 548 11.01 -3.95 -7.06
CA LEU A 548 9.91 -4.55 -7.82
C LEU A 548 10.42 -5.38 -9.01
N ILE A 549 11.37 -4.84 -9.77
CA ILE A 549 11.93 -5.52 -10.95
C ILE A 549 12.77 -6.73 -10.52
N ILE A 550 13.67 -6.55 -9.54
CA ILE A 550 14.58 -7.61 -9.06
C ILE A 550 13.80 -8.79 -8.47
N SER A 551 12.68 -8.54 -7.80
CA SER A 551 11.83 -9.62 -7.26
C SER A 551 11.06 -10.39 -8.33
N GLY A 552 11.14 -9.99 -9.61
CA GLY A 552 10.36 -10.57 -10.70
C GLY A 552 8.92 -10.09 -10.75
N GLY A 553 8.61 -8.97 -10.08
CA GLY A 553 7.29 -8.34 -10.15
C GLY A 553 7.03 -7.76 -11.54
N VAL A 554 5.78 -7.85 -12.00
CA VAL A 554 5.35 -7.28 -13.27
C VAL A 554 4.90 -5.83 -13.10
N VAL A 555 5.28 -4.96 -14.04
CA VAL A 555 4.80 -3.57 -14.12
C VAL A 555 3.45 -3.56 -14.82
N HIS A 556 2.45 -3.03 -14.13
CA HIS A 556 1.04 -2.96 -14.52
C HIS A 556 0.52 -1.56 -14.17
N ILE A 557 -0.72 -1.24 -14.54
CA ILE A 557 -1.26 0.12 -14.42
C ILE A 557 -1.15 0.70 -13.00
N MET A 558 -1.39 -0.08 -11.95
CA MET A 558 -1.25 0.37 -10.56
C MET A 558 0.21 0.58 -10.13
N SER A 559 1.12 -0.36 -10.44
CA SER A 559 2.53 -0.21 -10.09
C SER A 559 3.23 0.93 -10.84
N SER A 560 2.72 1.31 -12.01
CA SER A 560 3.15 2.52 -12.71
C SER A 560 2.92 3.82 -11.92
N MET A 561 1.94 3.84 -11.01
CA MET A 561 1.64 4.99 -10.16
C MET A 561 2.60 5.08 -8.95
N ILE A 562 3.41 4.05 -8.65
CA ILE A 562 4.30 4.01 -7.48
C ILE A 562 5.18 5.26 -7.35
N PRO A 563 5.89 5.72 -8.41
CA PRO A 563 6.68 6.95 -8.33
C PRO A 563 5.87 8.17 -7.88
N ILE A 564 4.63 8.28 -8.37
CA ILE A 564 3.77 9.43 -8.16
C ILE A 564 3.22 9.44 -6.73
N PHE A 565 2.94 8.26 -6.15
CA PHE A 565 2.57 8.15 -4.75
C PHE A 565 3.75 8.39 -3.80
N LEU A 566 4.90 7.77 -4.06
CA LEU A 566 6.03 7.83 -3.14
C LEU A 566 6.70 9.20 -3.10
N MET A 567 6.67 9.99 -4.19
CA MET A 567 7.32 11.31 -4.19
C MET A 567 6.75 12.29 -3.15
N PRO A 568 5.44 12.60 -3.14
CA PRO A 568 4.85 13.42 -2.09
C PRO A 568 5.05 12.84 -0.68
N ILE A 569 4.86 11.52 -0.52
CA ILE A 569 4.95 10.86 0.78
C ILE A 569 6.37 10.96 1.35
N ALA A 570 7.40 10.76 0.53
CA ALA A 570 8.79 10.82 0.98
C ALA A 570 9.25 12.22 1.40
N VAL A 571 8.58 13.27 0.92
CA VAL A 571 8.89 14.66 1.27
C VAL A 571 8.29 15.06 2.62
N LEU A 572 7.22 14.39 3.09
CA LEU A 572 6.46 14.75 4.30
C LEU A 572 7.33 14.86 5.57
N ASP A 573 8.05 13.80 5.90
CA ASP A 573 8.91 13.76 7.10
C ASP A 573 10.02 14.80 7.03
N SER A 574 10.57 15.02 5.82
CA SER A 574 11.59 16.03 5.59
C SER A 574 11.07 17.44 5.88
N ILE A 575 9.80 17.75 5.57
CA ILE A 575 9.19 19.05 5.89
C ILE A 575 9.09 19.25 7.40
N HIS A 576 8.68 18.22 8.15
CA HIS A 576 8.61 18.29 9.61
C HIS A 576 9.98 18.49 10.24
N ILE A 577 10.98 17.69 9.84
CA ILE A 577 12.36 17.79 10.35
C ILE A 577 12.94 19.18 10.07
N LEU A 578 12.83 19.67 8.83
CA LEU A 578 13.39 20.97 8.46
C LEU A 578 12.65 22.12 9.14
N SER A 579 11.32 22.08 9.24
CA SER A 579 10.55 23.16 9.85
C SER A 579 10.87 23.31 11.35
N GLU A 580 10.90 22.22 12.10
CA GLU A 580 11.21 22.23 13.54
C GLU A 580 12.68 22.61 13.78
N PHE A 581 13.61 22.12 12.94
CA PHE A 581 15.02 22.49 13.03
C PHE A 581 15.23 24.01 12.87
N PHE A 582 14.65 24.62 11.82
CA PHE A 582 14.79 26.05 11.57
C PHE A 582 13.97 26.93 12.52
N ASP A 583 12.99 26.37 13.23
CA ASP A 583 12.33 27.06 14.34
C ASP A 583 13.27 27.22 15.54
N ARG A 584 13.99 26.15 15.90
CA ARG A 584 14.82 26.13 17.11
C ARG A 584 16.24 26.62 16.90
N TYR A 585 16.79 26.47 15.70
CA TYR A 585 18.17 26.83 15.41
C TYR A 585 18.52 28.31 15.74
N PRO A 586 17.67 29.32 15.48
CA PRO A 586 17.95 30.70 15.89
C PRO A 586 18.15 30.87 17.41
N ARG A 587 17.49 30.04 18.23
CA ARG A 587 17.58 30.11 19.70
C ARG A 587 18.77 29.33 20.24
N ILE A 588 18.99 28.13 19.72
CA ILE A 588 20.03 27.21 20.22
C ILE A 588 21.41 27.55 19.63
N SER A 589 21.46 28.03 18.37
CA SER A 589 22.68 28.36 17.60
C SER A 589 23.70 27.22 17.41
N ASP A 590 23.51 26.05 18.03
CA ASP A 590 24.27 24.81 17.78
C ASP A 590 23.46 23.84 16.90
N ARG A 591 23.97 23.52 15.71
CA ARG A 591 23.29 22.64 14.73
C ARG A 591 23.11 21.21 15.22
N ARG A 592 24.09 20.65 15.94
CA ARG A 592 24.06 19.25 16.39
C ARG A 592 23.07 19.11 17.54
N LEU A 593 23.14 20.02 18.51
CA LEU A 593 22.23 20.04 19.65
C LEU A 593 20.79 20.32 19.21
N THR A 594 20.60 21.24 18.25
CA THR A 594 19.28 21.51 17.64
C THR A 594 18.73 20.26 16.95
N LEU A 595 19.54 19.56 16.15
CA LEU A 595 19.12 18.32 15.49
C LEU A 595 18.80 17.20 16.49
N GLU A 596 19.60 17.02 17.53
CA GLU A 596 19.32 16.01 18.56
C GLU A 596 17.96 16.28 19.22
N HIS A 597 17.69 17.55 19.54
CA HIS A 597 16.42 17.95 20.12
C HIS A 597 15.24 17.74 19.16
N THR A 598 15.43 18.13 17.89
CA THR A 598 14.43 17.95 16.82
C THR A 598 14.07 16.47 16.65
N MET A 599 15.07 15.60 16.59
CA MET A 599 14.85 14.15 16.44
C MET A 599 14.24 13.52 17.69
N ARG A 600 14.58 14.01 18.88
CA ARG A 600 13.97 13.53 20.13
C ARG A 600 12.45 13.77 20.17
N GLU A 601 12.00 14.88 19.59
CA GLU A 601 10.56 15.20 19.54
C GLU A 601 9.83 14.55 18.36
N LEU A 602 10.44 14.53 17.17
CA LEU A 602 9.76 14.12 15.94
C LEU A 602 9.85 12.62 15.62
N PHE A 603 10.86 11.89 16.12
CA PHE A 603 11.10 10.50 15.71
C PHE A 603 9.87 9.61 15.92
N VAL A 604 9.27 9.67 17.11
CA VAL A 604 8.15 8.80 17.47
C VAL A 604 6.90 9.13 16.64
N PRO A 605 6.43 10.39 16.56
CA PRO A 605 5.36 10.77 15.65
C PRO A 605 5.57 10.29 14.21
N MET A 606 6.76 10.55 13.63
CA MET A 606 7.07 10.18 12.24
C MET A 606 7.15 8.67 12.00
N LEU A 607 7.65 7.90 12.98
CA LEU A 607 7.61 6.44 12.90
C LEU A 607 6.17 5.94 12.83
N TYR A 608 5.28 6.49 13.65
CA TYR A 608 3.89 6.05 13.66
C TYR A 608 3.15 6.44 12.39
N THR A 609 3.29 7.66 11.88
CA THR A 609 2.70 8.06 10.59
C THR A 609 3.20 7.18 9.44
N SER A 610 4.50 6.89 9.41
CA SER A 610 5.10 6.02 8.40
C SER A 610 4.62 4.57 8.50
N VAL A 611 4.51 4.03 9.72
CA VAL A 611 3.99 2.68 9.95
C VAL A 611 2.49 2.60 9.62
N THR A 612 1.68 3.59 9.99
CA THR A 612 0.25 3.61 9.63
C THR A 612 0.05 3.73 8.13
N THR A 613 0.85 4.57 7.46
CA THR A 613 0.85 4.67 5.99
C THR A 613 1.25 3.34 5.36
N ALA A 614 2.36 2.73 5.80
CA ALA A 614 2.80 1.43 5.30
C ALA A 614 1.77 0.32 5.54
N ILE A 615 1.10 0.29 6.70
CA ILE A 615 0.01 -0.66 6.98
C ILE A 615 -1.19 -0.43 6.06
N GLY A 616 -1.55 0.84 5.80
CA GLY A 616 -2.60 1.20 4.85
C GLY A 616 -2.33 0.61 3.46
N PHE A 617 -1.11 0.79 2.93
CA PHE A 617 -0.71 0.20 1.66
C PHE A 617 -0.57 -1.33 1.72
N LEU A 618 -0.01 -1.88 2.79
CA LEU A 618 0.18 -3.32 2.96
C LEU A 618 -1.15 -4.07 3.05
N SER A 619 -2.23 -3.41 3.50
CA SER A 619 -3.57 -4.01 3.52
C SER A 619 -4.08 -4.40 2.13
N LEU A 620 -3.60 -3.74 1.07
CA LEU A 620 -3.91 -4.11 -0.31
C LEU A 620 -3.35 -5.50 -0.69
N ALA A 621 -2.36 -6.02 0.06
CA ALA A 621 -1.86 -7.38 -0.10
C ALA A 621 -2.91 -8.45 0.23
N LEU A 622 -3.97 -8.10 0.96
CA LEU A 622 -5.09 -8.99 1.30
C LEU A 622 -6.15 -9.06 0.20
N VAL A 623 -6.11 -8.15 -0.78
CA VAL A 623 -7.06 -8.15 -1.89
C VAL A 623 -6.69 -9.30 -2.84
N PRO A 624 -7.62 -10.15 -3.30
CA PRO A 624 -7.35 -11.30 -4.18
C PRO A 624 -7.12 -10.86 -5.64
N ILE A 625 -6.34 -9.81 -5.85
CA ILE A 625 -6.02 -9.21 -7.15
C ILE A 625 -4.50 -9.02 -7.21
N PRO A 626 -3.75 -9.88 -7.91
CA PRO A 626 -2.27 -9.89 -7.84
C PRO A 626 -1.60 -8.54 -8.18
N PRO A 627 -2.07 -7.77 -9.18
CA PRO A 627 -1.55 -6.42 -9.44
C PRO A 627 -1.68 -5.50 -8.22
N VAL A 628 -2.85 -5.46 -7.57
CA VAL A 628 -3.11 -4.62 -6.39
C VAL A 628 -2.26 -5.04 -5.19
N GLN A 629 -2.04 -6.34 -5.00
CA GLN A 629 -1.18 -6.87 -3.94
C GLN A 629 0.27 -6.39 -4.12
N THR A 630 0.79 -6.56 -5.34
CA THR A 630 2.16 -6.16 -5.68
C THR A 630 2.34 -4.66 -5.48
N PHE A 631 1.42 -3.85 -6.01
CA PHE A 631 1.41 -2.40 -5.79
C PHE A 631 1.44 -2.04 -4.30
N GLY A 632 0.54 -2.61 -3.49
CA GLY A 632 0.45 -2.34 -2.05
C GLY A 632 1.73 -2.68 -1.28
N ILE A 633 2.31 -3.86 -1.54
CA ILE A 633 3.55 -4.32 -0.89
C ILE A 633 4.72 -3.37 -1.19
N PHE A 634 4.93 -3.05 -2.47
CA PHE A 634 6.08 -2.23 -2.86
C PHE A 634 5.94 -0.77 -2.42
N VAL A 635 4.73 -0.20 -2.42
CA VAL A 635 4.52 1.13 -1.82
C VAL A 635 4.75 1.08 -0.31
N ALA A 636 4.28 0.07 0.41
CA ALA A 636 4.54 -0.07 1.85
C ALA A 636 6.05 -0.14 2.17
N VAL A 637 6.82 -0.91 1.38
CA VAL A 637 8.29 -0.97 1.47
C VAL A 637 8.89 0.41 1.14
N GLY A 638 8.40 1.09 0.11
CA GLY A 638 8.84 2.43 -0.26
C GLY A 638 8.59 3.47 0.83
N VAL A 639 7.45 3.41 1.52
CA VAL A 639 7.15 4.29 2.67
C VAL A 639 8.11 4.02 3.83
N GLY A 640 8.35 2.74 4.16
CA GLY A 640 9.34 2.38 5.18
C GLY A 640 10.75 2.86 4.84
N LEU A 641 11.14 2.75 3.56
CA LEU A 641 12.40 3.27 3.04
C LEU A 641 12.47 4.79 3.09
N ALA A 642 11.38 5.49 2.72
CA ALA A 642 11.29 6.94 2.77
C ALA A 642 11.47 7.48 4.19
N TRP A 643 10.85 6.82 5.18
CA TRP A 643 11.03 7.13 6.59
C TRP A 643 12.50 6.94 7.01
N LEU A 644 13.08 5.78 6.69
CA LEU A 644 14.46 5.45 7.03
C LEU A 644 15.46 6.47 6.44
N LEU A 645 15.24 6.85 5.17
CA LEU A 645 16.05 7.86 4.49
C LEU A 645 15.80 9.26 5.08
N SER A 646 14.58 9.62 5.44
CA SER A 646 14.28 10.92 6.03
C SER A 646 15.00 11.11 7.38
N ILE A 647 14.96 10.11 8.27
CA ILE A 647 15.59 10.19 9.59
C ILE A 647 17.13 10.06 9.56
N SER A 648 17.71 9.60 8.45
CA SER A 648 19.15 9.39 8.31
C SER A 648 19.80 10.40 7.36
N PHE A 649 19.28 10.55 6.16
CA PHE A 649 19.80 11.41 5.11
C PHE A 649 19.60 12.90 5.43
N VAL A 650 18.43 13.32 5.94
CA VAL A 650 18.16 14.73 6.20
C VAL A 650 19.06 15.30 7.30
N PRO A 651 19.22 14.66 8.50
CA PRO A 651 20.17 15.15 9.50
C PRO A 651 21.62 15.15 9.01
N ALA A 652 22.03 14.12 8.26
CA ALA A 652 23.37 14.05 7.67
C ALA A 652 23.61 15.21 6.68
N PHE A 653 22.62 15.54 5.85
CA PHE A 653 22.69 16.65 4.91
C PHE A 653 22.79 18.00 5.62
N VAL A 654 21.97 18.25 6.65
CA VAL A 654 21.99 19.52 7.41
C VAL A 654 23.37 19.77 8.05
N LEU A 655 24.03 18.72 8.56
CA LEU A 655 25.37 18.84 9.14
C LEU A 655 26.48 19.15 8.11
N LEU A 656 26.26 18.84 6.84
CA LEU A 656 27.20 19.14 5.76
C LEU A 656 27.02 20.55 5.18
N ILE A 657 25.95 21.26 5.54
CA ILE A 657 25.76 22.66 5.16
C ILE A 657 26.79 23.54 5.90
N PRO A 658 27.52 24.43 5.20
CA PRO A 658 28.42 25.38 5.85
C PRO A 658 27.69 26.29 6.84
N GLU A 659 28.26 26.51 8.03
CA GLU A 659 27.61 27.28 9.12
C GLU A 659 27.17 28.68 8.71
N ARG A 660 27.98 29.40 7.91
CA ARG A 660 27.60 30.72 7.36
C ARG A 660 26.33 30.67 6.52
N ARG A 661 26.16 29.62 5.70
CA ARG A 661 24.95 29.43 4.90
C ARG A 661 23.77 29.06 5.79
N LEU A 662 23.99 28.20 6.78
CA LEU A 662 22.95 27.77 7.71
C LEU A 662 22.38 28.94 8.52
N ALA A 663 23.24 29.83 9.02
CA ALA A 663 22.83 31.05 9.74
C ALA A 663 22.03 32.01 8.83
N ASN A 664 22.47 32.22 7.59
CA ASN A 664 21.73 33.04 6.62
C ASN A 664 20.34 32.45 6.31
N LEU A 665 20.26 31.11 6.16
CA LEU A 665 18.99 30.42 5.92
C LEU A 665 18.04 30.56 7.10
N ALA A 666 18.55 30.47 8.33
CA ALA A 666 17.77 30.67 9.55
C ALA A 666 17.22 32.10 9.67
N GLN A 667 18.03 33.12 9.33
CA GLN A 667 17.57 34.51 9.32
C GLN A 667 16.49 34.76 8.25
N VAL A 668 16.64 34.17 7.07
CA VAL A 668 15.62 34.27 6.00
C VAL A 668 14.30 33.62 6.45
N GLN A 669 14.38 32.44 7.11
CA GLN A 669 13.23 31.75 7.67
C GLN A 669 12.51 32.59 8.74
N GLU A 670 13.27 33.18 9.66
CA GLU A 670 12.74 34.01 10.75
C GLU A 670 12.05 35.28 10.22
N LYS A 671 12.65 35.97 9.24
CA LYS A 671 12.06 37.13 8.56
C LYS A 671 10.80 36.80 7.76
N GLN A 672 10.74 35.62 7.17
CA GLN A 672 9.53 35.16 6.48
C GLN A 672 8.42 34.81 7.46
N ARG A 673 8.78 34.35 8.67
CA ARG A 673 7.83 34.05 9.74
C ARG A 673 7.08 35.30 10.21
N SER A 674 7.78 36.42 10.37
CA SER A 674 7.15 37.70 10.71
C SER A 674 6.30 38.28 9.59
N SER A 675 6.52 37.86 8.34
CA SER A 675 5.77 38.30 7.15
C SER A 675 4.59 37.39 6.78
N GLY A 676 4.39 36.27 7.48
CA GLY A 676 3.43 35.20 7.18
C GLY A 676 1.96 35.50 7.55
N GLU A 677 1.53 36.75 7.47
CA GLU A 677 0.25 37.23 8.05
C GLU A 677 -0.99 36.44 7.58
N LYS A 678 -1.04 35.98 6.32
CA LYS A 678 -2.23 35.31 5.76
C LYS A 678 -2.48 33.92 6.33
N LEU A 679 -1.43 33.08 6.45
CA LEU A 679 -1.57 31.73 6.98
C LEU A 679 -1.83 31.76 8.49
N ASP A 680 -1.17 32.68 9.18
CA ASP A 680 -1.37 32.87 10.62
C ASP A 680 -2.76 33.42 10.93
N TRP A 681 -3.26 34.33 10.09
CA TRP A 681 -4.65 34.77 10.14
C TRP A 681 -5.62 33.61 9.91
N LEU A 682 -5.40 32.77 8.90
CA LEU A 682 -6.26 31.61 8.61
C LEU A 682 -6.30 30.65 9.81
N LEU A 683 -5.14 30.26 10.34
CA LEU A 683 -5.04 29.37 11.50
C LEU A 683 -5.70 29.98 12.74
N ALA A 684 -5.53 31.29 12.97
CA ALA A 684 -6.19 31.99 14.06
C ALA A 684 -7.72 32.00 13.90
N GLN A 685 -8.25 32.14 12.68
CA GLN A 685 -9.68 32.04 12.41
C GLN A 685 -10.20 30.61 12.61
N MET A 686 -9.50 29.60 12.09
CA MET A 686 -9.84 28.19 12.31
C MET A 686 -9.90 27.87 13.80
N ARG A 687 -8.92 28.33 14.58
CA ARG A 687 -8.92 28.22 16.04
C ARG A 687 -10.14 28.90 16.67
N LYS A 688 -10.44 30.15 16.29
CA LYS A 688 -11.59 30.90 16.83
C LYS A 688 -12.91 30.19 16.55
N VAL A 689 -13.07 29.62 15.37
CA VAL A 689 -14.27 28.85 15.00
C VAL A 689 -14.33 27.55 15.80
N ALA A 690 -13.25 26.77 15.81
CA ALA A 690 -13.20 25.46 16.47
C ALA A 690 -13.39 25.55 18.00
N THR A 691 -12.80 26.55 18.64
CA THR A 691 -12.84 26.73 20.10
C THR A 691 -14.00 27.62 20.57
N GLY A 692 -14.39 28.63 19.80
CA GLY A 692 -15.46 29.57 20.15
C GLY A 692 -16.87 29.08 19.81
N HIS A 693 -17.03 28.28 18.74
CA HIS A 693 -18.34 27.78 18.29
C HIS A 693 -18.37 26.25 18.07
N PRO A 694 -17.93 25.43 19.04
CA PRO A 694 -17.80 23.98 18.85
C PRO A 694 -19.14 23.30 18.51
N HIS A 695 -20.26 23.82 19.03
CA HIS A 695 -21.59 23.29 18.72
C HIS A 695 -21.98 23.46 17.24
N ALA A 696 -21.67 24.62 16.64
CA ALA A 696 -21.98 24.88 15.24
C ALA A 696 -21.13 23.99 14.32
N VAL A 697 -19.84 23.83 14.64
CA VAL A 697 -18.93 22.94 13.89
C VAL A 697 -19.41 21.50 13.93
N LEU A 698 -19.79 21.00 15.11
CA LEU A 698 -20.28 19.62 15.25
C LEU A 698 -21.62 19.42 14.54
N MET A 699 -22.58 20.36 14.64
CA MET A 699 -23.84 20.27 13.89
C MET A 699 -23.63 20.28 12.38
N ALA A 700 -22.77 21.17 11.87
CA ALA A 700 -22.44 21.21 10.45
C ALA A 700 -21.80 19.89 9.99
N THR A 701 -20.89 19.35 10.80
CA THR A 701 -20.26 18.04 10.53
C THR A 701 -21.29 16.92 10.50
N THR A 702 -22.21 16.87 11.47
CA THR A 702 -23.28 15.88 11.50
C THR A 702 -24.22 16.01 10.29
N ALA A 703 -24.57 17.23 9.87
CA ALA A 703 -25.37 17.45 8.66
C ALA A 703 -24.67 16.93 7.40
N VAL A 704 -23.37 17.20 7.25
CA VAL A 704 -22.56 16.66 6.14
C VAL A 704 -22.53 15.14 6.19
N VAL A 705 -22.31 14.53 7.37
CA VAL A 705 -22.32 13.07 7.54
C VAL A 705 -23.67 12.47 7.11
N VAL A 706 -24.79 13.06 7.51
CA VAL A 706 -26.14 12.58 7.11
C VAL A 706 -26.32 12.64 5.59
N VAL A 707 -25.95 13.75 4.95
CA VAL A 707 -26.02 13.89 3.48
C VAL A 707 -25.14 12.85 2.79
N CYS A 708 -23.92 12.65 3.28
CA CYS A 708 -22.99 11.67 2.73
C CYS A 708 -23.48 10.23 2.96
N SER A 709 -24.10 9.91 4.10
CA SER A 709 -24.70 8.60 4.36
C SER A 709 -25.86 8.30 3.40
N VAL A 710 -26.67 9.30 3.03
CA VAL A 710 -27.69 9.15 1.98
C VAL A 710 -27.04 8.91 0.61
N GLY A 711 -25.94 9.59 0.31
CA GLY A 711 -25.15 9.37 -0.90
C GLY A 711 -24.56 7.97 -0.99
N LEU A 712 -24.03 7.45 0.13
CA LEU A 712 -23.45 6.11 0.22
C LEU A 712 -24.45 5.02 -0.20
N GLY A 713 -25.73 5.16 0.16
CA GLY A 713 -26.80 4.25 -0.27
C GLY A 713 -27.13 4.28 -1.75
N ARG A 714 -26.55 5.21 -2.53
CA ARG A 714 -26.72 5.36 -3.98
C ARG A 714 -25.47 4.99 -4.79
N VAL A 715 -24.41 4.52 -4.14
CA VAL A 715 -23.18 4.09 -4.82
C VAL A 715 -23.49 2.94 -5.77
N GLN A 716 -23.00 3.04 -7.01
CA GLN A 716 -23.19 2.04 -8.06
C GLN A 716 -21.85 1.39 -8.36
N VAL A 717 -21.75 0.07 -8.19
CA VAL A 717 -20.55 -0.69 -8.55
C VAL A 717 -20.63 -1.03 -10.04
N ASN A 718 -19.67 -0.53 -10.80
CA ASN A 718 -19.56 -0.79 -12.23
C ASN A 718 -18.13 -0.48 -12.67
N ASP A 719 -17.55 -1.35 -13.49
CA ASP A 719 -16.25 -1.12 -14.10
C ASP A 719 -16.32 -1.46 -15.59
N ASN A 720 -15.73 -0.60 -16.41
CA ASN A 720 -15.67 -0.75 -17.86
C ASN A 720 -14.29 -0.25 -18.34
N PRO A 721 -13.39 -1.16 -18.78
CA PRO A 721 -12.05 -0.80 -19.20
C PRO A 721 -12.01 0.24 -20.33
N VAL A 722 -12.96 0.22 -21.27
CA VAL A 722 -12.98 1.21 -22.37
C VAL A 722 -13.22 2.62 -21.84
N ARG A 723 -13.99 2.77 -20.75
CA ARG A 723 -14.20 4.07 -20.09
C ARG A 723 -12.98 4.60 -19.34
N TRP A 724 -11.91 3.81 -19.21
CA TRP A 724 -10.64 4.30 -18.66
C TRP A 724 -9.88 5.21 -19.63
N PHE A 725 -10.23 5.19 -20.92
CA PHE A 725 -9.75 6.19 -21.87
C PHE A 725 -10.63 7.44 -21.84
N GLU A 726 -10.04 8.62 -22.03
CA GLU A 726 -10.79 9.86 -22.22
C GLU A 726 -11.75 9.77 -23.42
N GLU A 727 -12.86 10.51 -23.37
CA GLU A 727 -13.90 10.51 -24.43
C GLU A 727 -13.36 10.84 -25.83
N GLN A 728 -12.26 11.58 -25.91
CA GLN A 728 -11.64 11.97 -27.18
C GLN A 728 -10.59 10.95 -27.68
N HIS A 729 -10.30 9.91 -26.89
CA HIS A 729 -9.29 8.93 -27.25
C HIS A 729 -9.74 8.08 -28.45
N PRO A 730 -8.86 7.78 -29.43
CA PRO A 730 -9.24 7.06 -30.65
C PRO A 730 -9.94 5.72 -30.41
N ILE A 731 -9.55 4.98 -29.37
CA ILE A 731 -10.15 3.69 -29.02
C ILE A 731 -11.59 3.87 -28.51
N ARG A 732 -11.84 4.90 -27.70
CA ARG A 732 -13.18 5.19 -27.17
C ARG A 732 -14.13 5.67 -28.26
N VAL A 733 -13.63 6.53 -29.15
CA VAL A 733 -14.38 6.97 -30.34
C VAL A 733 -14.67 5.78 -31.26
N ALA A 734 -13.70 4.90 -31.50
CA ALA A 734 -13.90 3.70 -32.31
C ALA A 734 -14.96 2.76 -31.71
N ASP A 735 -14.91 2.51 -30.40
CA ASP A 735 -15.90 1.68 -29.73
C ASP A 735 -17.32 2.27 -29.81
N ASP A 736 -17.49 3.56 -29.50
CA ASP A 736 -18.78 4.26 -29.55
C ASP A 736 -19.39 4.25 -30.97
N GLN A 737 -18.56 4.53 -31.99
CA GLN A 737 -19.01 4.55 -33.39
C GLN A 737 -19.43 3.15 -33.85
N LEU A 738 -18.66 2.12 -33.53
CA LEU A 738 -18.96 0.76 -33.97
C LEU A 738 -20.16 0.17 -33.20
N ASN A 739 -20.29 0.42 -31.90
CA ASN A 739 -21.49 0.01 -31.14
C ASN A 739 -22.78 0.69 -31.62
N THR A 740 -22.69 1.87 -32.24
CA THR A 740 -23.86 2.56 -32.82
C THR A 740 -24.39 1.86 -34.08
N HIS A 741 -23.50 1.31 -34.92
CA HIS A 741 -23.86 0.73 -36.22
C HIS A 741 -24.03 -0.80 -36.21
N PHE A 742 -23.36 -1.48 -35.29
CA PHE A 742 -23.30 -2.95 -35.21
C PHE A 742 -24.01 -3.49 -33.97
N ALA A 743 -24.21 -4.80 -33.92
CA ALA A 743 -24.93 -5.49 -32.85
C ALA A 743 -24.09 -5.72 -31.58
N GLY A 744 -23.05 -4.90 -31.36
CA GLY A 744 -22.16 -4.96 -30.21
C GLY A 744 -20.70 -5.23 -30.56
N THR A 745 -19.77 -4.60 -29.84
CA THR A 745 -18.31 -4.83 -29.94
C THR A 745 -17.77 -5.70 -28.80
N TYR A 746 -18.54 -5.89 -27.74
CA TYR A 746 -18.15 -6.65 -26.56
C TYR A 746 -18.61 -8.10 -26.67
N MET A 747 -17.66 -9.04 -26.60
CA MET A 747 -17.96 -10.47 -26.73
C MET A 747 -18.02 -11.16 -25.37
N ALA A 748 -19.05 -11.96 -25.17
CA ALA A 748 -19.15 -12.93 -24.09
C ALA A 748 -19.51 -14.30 -24.69
N PHE A 749 -19.04 -15.37 -24.07
CA PHE A 749 -19.28 -16.72 -24.56
C PHE A 749 -19.93 -17.57 -23.48
N LEU A 750 -20.94 -18.34 -23.89
CA LEU A 750 -21.63 -19.29 -23.04
C LEU A 750 -21.33 -20.70 -23.51
N ALA A 751 -20.61 -21.48 -22.71
CA ALA A 751 -20.41 -22.90 -22.94
C ALA A 751 -21.60 -23.68 -22.37
N LEU A 752 -22.17 -24.56 -23.20
CA LEU A 752 -23.13 -25.57 -22.80
C LEU A 752 -22.46 -26.94 -22.99
N GLN A 753 -22.23 -27.65 -21.89
CA GLN A 753 -21.54 -28.92 -21.86
C GLN A 753 -22.51 -30.02 -21.47
N SER A 754 -22.53 -31.12 -22.24
CA SER A 754 -23.26 -32.32 -21.86
C SER A 754 -22.64 -32.93 -20.61
N THR A 755 -23.44 -33.13 -19.56
CA THR A 755 -23.04 -33.95 -18.41
C THR A 755 -23.37 -35.43 -18.61
N VAL A 756 -24.08 -35.76 -19.70
CA VAL A 756 -24.38 -37.13 -20.08
C VAL A 756 -23.07 -37.83 -20.43
N ARG A 757 -22.66 -38.77 -19.59
CA ARG A 757 -21.57 -39.70 -19.83
C ARG A 757 -22.13 -41.11 -19.86
N MET A 758 -21.66 -41.93 -20.79
CA MET A 758 -21.91 -43.37 -20.67
C MET A 758 -20.96 -43.95 -19.64
N ASP A 759 -21.51 -44.78 -18.76
CA ASP A 759 -20.74 -45.56 -17.81
C ASP A 759 -19.86 -46.57 -18.56
N ASP A 760 -18.58 -46.67 -18.20
CA ASP A 760 -17.64 -47.64 -18.74
C ASP A 760 -18.21 -49.06 -18.65
N ALA A 761 -18.95 -49.36 -17.56
CA ALA A 761 -19.64 -50.64 -17.39
C ALA A 761 -20.77 -50.85 -18.41
N ALA A 762 -21.45 -49.78 -18.83
CA ALA A 762 -22.49 -49.85 -19.86
C ALA A 762 -21.90 -50.06 -21.26
N ILE A 763 -20.72 -49.49 -21.55
CA ILE A 763 -19.98 -49.75 -22.79
C ILE A 763 -19.53 -51.22 -22.82
N ALA A 764 -18.90 -51.70 -21.74
CA ALA A 764 -18.47 -53.10 -21.61
C ALA A 764 -19.66 -54.08 -21.74
N ALA A 765 -20.79 -53.80 -21.08
CA ALA A 765 -22.00 -54.61 -21.17
C ALA A 765 -22.64 -54.58 -22.58
N SER A 766 -22.39 -53.54 -23.38
CA SER A 766 -22.88 -53.48 -24.78
C SER A 766 -22.02 -54.34 -25.69
N ILE A 767 -20.69 -54.32 -25.49
CA ILE A 767 -19.75 -55.23 -26.19
C ILE A 767 -19.99 -56.69 -25.77
N GLU A 768 -20.30 -56.95 -24.50
CA GLU A 768 -20.60 -58.30 -23.99
C GLU A 768 -21.89 -58.86 -24.62
N ARG A 769 -22.97 -58.06 -24.65
CA ARG A 769 -24.21 -58.41 -25.36
C ARG A 769 -24.01 -58.62 -26.85
N LEU A 770 -23.04 -57.92 -27.46
CA LEU A 770 -22.67 -58.15 -28.85
C LEU A 770 -21.89 -59.46 -29.02
N ALA A 771 -20.95 -59.76 -28.12
CA ALA A 771 -20.21 -61.03 -28.07
C ALA A 771 -21.16 -62.24 -28.07
N ASP A 772 -22.21 -62.19 -27.25
CA ASP A 772 -23.21 -63.26 -27.14
C ASP A 772 -23.95 -63.54 -28.46
N ARG A 773 -24.08 -62.53 -29.33
CA ARG A 773 -24.70 -62.67 -30.66
C ARG A 773 -23.75 -63.30 -31.70
N PHE A 774 -22.43 -63.26 -31.45
CA PHE A 774 -21.40 -63.73 -32.38
C PHE A 774 -20.42 -64.72 -31.69
N PRO A 775 -20.88 -65.91 -31.30
CA PRO A 775 -20.07 -66.87 -30.53
C PRO A 775 -18.81 -67.37 -31.25
N ALA A 776 -18.77 -67.27 -32.59
CA ALA A 776 -17.62 -67.62 -33.42
C ALA A 776 -16.46 -66.60 -33.33
N SER A 777 -16.69 -65.41 -32.76
CA SER A 777 -15.72 -64.30 -32.69
C SER A 777 -15.30 -63.97 -31.25
N LYS A 778 -15.31 -65.00 -30.38
CA LYS A 778 -15.07 -64.87 -28.94
C LYS A 778 -13.70 -64.28 -28.61
N GLU A 779 -12.65 -64.67 -29.34
CA GLU A 779 -11.28 -64.16 -29.14
C GLU A 779 -11.18 -62.64 -29.43
N GLN A 780 -11.84 -62.18 -30.49
CA GLN A 780 -11.90 -60.75 -30.83
C GLN A 780 -12.68 -59.96 -29.78
N ALA A 781 -13.80 -60.53 -29.30
CA ALA A 781 -14.63 -59.90 -28.29
C ALA A 781 -13.95 -59.84 -26.92
N ASP A 782 -13.27 -60.89 -26.47
CA ASP A 782 -12.47 -60.89 -25.24
C ASP A 782 -11.35 -59.83 -25.31
N GLY A 783 -10.76 -59.64 -26.49
CA GLY A 783 -9.79 -58.60 -26.77
C GLY A 783 -10.35 -57.17 -26.76
N LEU A 784 -11.66 -56.97 -26.97
CA LEU A 784 -12.32 -55.66 -26.83
C LEU A 784 -12.86 -55.45 -25.41
N LEU A 785 -13.36 -56.52 -24.78
CA LEU A 785 -13.82 -56.50 -23.39
C LEU A 785 -12.69 -56.24 -22.40
N SER A 786 -11.47 -56.73 -22.67
CA SER A 786 -10.30 -56.42 -21.86
C SER A 786 -9.94 -54.92 -21.91
N LEU A 787 -10.05 -54.29 -23.09
CA LEU A 787 -9.90 -52.84 -23.26
C LEU A 787 -11.04 -52.07 -22.57
N ALA A 788 -12.29 -52.50 -22.77
CA ALA A 788 -13.48 -51.86 -22.18
C ALA A 788 -13.51 -51.91 -20.64
N ASN A 789 -12.91 -52.94 -20.04
CA ASN A 789 -12.83 -53.09 -18.59
C ASN A 789 -11.63 -52.38 -17.95
N ASP A 790 -10.73 -51.79 -18.74
CA ASP A 790 -9.59 -51.03 -18.23
C ASP A 790 -10.01 -49.65 -17.70
N ARG A 791 -10.36 -49.61 -16.42
CA ARG A 791 -10.79 -48.40 -15.71
C ARG A 791 -9.73 -47.31 -15.62
N SER A 792 -8.49 -47.56 -16.01
CA SER A 792 -7.43 -46.54 -16.02
C SER A 792 -7.60 -45.52 -17.16
N ARG A 793 -8.40 -45.84 -18.19
CA ARG A 793 -8.58 -45.00 -19.39
C ARG A 793 -9.61 -43.87 -19.24
N GLY A 794 -10.55 -44.00 -18.30
CA GLY A 794 -11.55 -42.96 -18.00
C GLY A 794 -12.26 -42.42 -19.25
N SER A 795 -12.25 -41.10 -19.45
CA SER A 795 -12.97 -40.44 -20.55
C SER A 795 -12.48 -40.76 -21.98
N ALA A 796 -11.30 -41.37 -22.14
CA ALA A 796 -10.75 -41.73 -23.45
C ALA A 796 -11.20 -43.12 -23.95
N LEU A 797 -11.87 -43.90 -23.09
CA LEU A 797 -12.19 -45.31 -23.32
C LEU A 797 -12.95 -45.56 -24.64
N LEU A 798 -13.98 -44.78 -24.92
CA LEU A 798 -14.81 -44.96 -26.11
C LEU A 798 -14.03 -44.70 -27.41
N GLY A 799 -13.23 -43.63 -27.45
CA GLY A 799 -12.40 -43.29 -28.61
C GLY A 799 -11.35 -44.36 -28.87
N ASP A 800 -10.68 -44.84 -27.83
CA ASP A 800 -9.70 -45.92 -27.92
C ASP A 800 -10.33 -47.23 -28.43
N LEU A 801 -11.57 -47.53 -28.01
CA LEU A 801 -12.31 -48.70 -28.47
C LEU A 801 -12.69 -48.58 -29.95
N ILE A 802 -13.16 -47.41 -30.39
CA ILE A 802 -13.47 -47.14 -31.80
C ILE A 802 -12.21 -47.30 -32.65
N GLU A 803 -11.09 -46.67 -32.26
CA GLU A 803 -9.82 -46.79 -32.96
C GLU A 803 -9.33 -48.25 -33.00
N ALA A 804 -9.43 -48.97 -31.88
CA ALA A 804 -9.05 -50.38 -31.81
C ALA A 804 -9.91 -51.28 -32.71
N VAL A 805 -11.21 -51.00 -32.84
CA VAL A 805 -12.10 -51.74 -33.75
C VAL A 805 -11.78 -51.41 -35.21
N ASP A 806 -11.57 -50.13 -35.55
CA ASP A 806 -11.18 -49.69 -36.89
C ASP A 806 -9.86 -50.31 -37.36
N ASP A 807 -8.86 -50.34 -36.47
CA ASP A 807 -7.56 -50.93 -36.77
C ASP A 807 -7.63 -52.44 -36.99
N ARG A 808 -8.54 -53.12 -36.27
CA ARG A 808 -8.83 -54.54 -36.45
C ARG A 808 -9.63 -54.79 -37.73
N LEU A 809 -10.60 -53.94 -38.06
CA LEU A 809 -11.37 -53.99 -39.32
C LEU A 809 -10.45 -53.94 -40.54
N ARG A 810 -9.45 -53.04 -40.53
CA ARG A 810 -8.48 -52.90 -41.63
C ARG A 810 -7.61 -54.15 -41.85
N LYS A 811 -7.48 -55.03 -40.85
CA LYS A 811 -6.58 -56.20 -40.84
C LYS A 811 -7.34 -57.53 -40.79
N ALA A 812 -8.67 -57.51 -40.74
CA ALA A 812 -9.51 -58.69 -40.52
C ALA A 812 -9.59 -59.62 -41.74
N ALA A 813 -9.65 -60.93 -41.48
CA ALA A 813 -9.99 -61.94 -42.49
C ALA A 813 -11.52 -62.12 -42.61
N ASP A 814 -12.02 -62.69 -43.72
CA ASP A 814 -13.46 -62.83 -44.04
C ASP A 814 -14.36 -63.31 -42.87
N GLY A 815 -13.88 -64.22 -42.02
CA GLY A 815 -14.65 -64.73 -40.87
C GLY A 815 -14.69 -63.84 -39.61
N GLN A 816 -13.99 -62.71 -39.61
CA GLN A 816 -13.87 -61.77 -38.48
C GLN A 816 -14.58 -60.44 -38.75
N LEU A 817 -14.96 -60.17 -39.99
CA LEU A 817 -15.57 -58.92 -40.44
C LEU A 817 -16.93 -58.68 -39.79
N ASP A 818 -17.82 -59.68 -39.78
CA ASP A 818 -19.20 -59.52 -39.29
C ASP A 818 -19.29 -59.00 -37.84
N PHE A 819 -18.47 -59.52 -36.93
CA PHE A 819 -18.44 -59.07 -35.53
C PHE A 819 -17.85 -57.67 -35.41
N LEU A 820 -16.75 -57.39 -36.13
CA LEU A 820 -16.07 -56.10 -36.05
C LEU A 820 -16.90 -54.97 -36.67
N GLU A 821 -17.64 -55.24 -37.76
CA GLU A 821 -18.60 -54.30 -38.35
C GLU A 821 -19.77 -54.02 -37.39
N ALA A 822 -20.30 -55.06 -36.75
CA ALA A 822 -21.34 -54.90 -35.75
C ALA A 822 -20.85 -54.17 -34.48
N ALA A 823 -19.59 -54.38 -34.09
CA ALA A 823 -18.95 -53.67 -32.98
C ALA A 823 -18.72 -52.20 -33.31
N ALA A 824 -18.25 -51.90 -34.53
CA ALA A 824 -18.12 -50.54 -35.02
C ALA A 824 -19.48 -49.83 -35.02
N ALA A 825 -20.53 -50.46 -35.54
CA ALA A 825 -21.87 -49.89 -35.57
C ALA A 825 -22.46 -49.63 -34.17
N GLU A 826 -22.22 -50.53 -33.21
CA GLU A 826 -22.68 -50.34 -31.82
C GLU A 826 -21.92 -49.21 -31.12
N LEU A 827 -20.59 -49.15 -31.27
CA LEU A 827 -19.75 -48.09 -30.70
C LEU A 827 -20.02 -46.73 -31.35
N GLU A 828 -20.21 -46.68 -32.67
CA GLU A 828 -20.64 -45.48 -33.38
C GLU A 828 -22.04 -45.05 -32.94
N GLY A 829 -22.97 -45.99 -32.72
CA GLY A 829 -24.29 -45.70 -32.14
C GLY A 829 -24.20 -45.06 -30.75
N ILE A 830 -23.28 -45.53 -29.92
CA ILE A 830 -22.96 -44.96 -28.60
C ILE A 830 -22.39 -43.54 -28.75
N GLU A 831 -21.40 -43.34 -29.62
CA GLU A 831 -20.81 -42.02 -29.89
C GLU A 831 -21.87 -41.03 -30.38
N GLN A 832 -22.73 -41.44 -31.32
CA GLN A 832 -23.84 -40.63 -31.81
C GLN A 832 -24.86 -40.32 -30.71
N SER A 833 -25.04 -41.18 -29.71
CA SER A 833 -25.92 -40.91 -28.57
C SER A 833 -25.37 -39.79 -27.66
N LEU A 834 -24.04 -39.77 -27.47
CA LEU A 834 -23.29 -38.78 -26.67
C LEU A 834 -23.10 -37.44 -27.40
N ALA A 835 -23.22 -37.43 -28.73
CA ALA A 835 -23.23 -36.24 -29.58
C ALA A 835 -24.52 -35.41 -29.39
N VAL A 836 -24.71 -34.87 -28.19
CA VAL A 836 -25.93 -34.20 -27.74
C VAL A 836 -26.32 -33.00 -28.62
N PHE A 837 -25.35 -32.26 -29.16
CA PHE A 837 -25.61 -31.12 -30.05
C PHE A 837 -25.92 -31.50 -31.51
N LYS A 838 -26.10 -32.81 -31.80
CA LYS A 838 -26.82 -33.30 -32.98
C LYS A 838 -28.33 -33.50 -32.72
N SER A 839 -28.80 -33.34 -31.49
CA SER A 839 -30.22 -33.50 -31.14
C SER A 839 -31.06 -32.28 -31.56
N PRO A 840 -32.19 -32.47 -32.28
CA PRO A 840 -33.11 -31.39 -32.63
C PRO A 840 -33.65 -30.62 -31.43
N GLU A 841 -34.01 -31.32 -30.36
CA GLU A 841 -34.59 -30.70 -29.16
C GLU A 841 -33.59 -29.77 -28.48
N VAL A 842 -32.32 -30.18 -28.40
CA VAL A 842 -31.24 -29.39 -27.79
C VAL A 842 -30.94 -28.15 -28.63
N LEU A 843 -30.84 -28.27 -29.97
CA LEU A 843 -30.60 -27.09 -30.82
C LEU A 843 -31.80 -26.13 -30.87
N ARG A 844 -33.05 -26.64 -30.78
CA ARG A 844 -34.24 -25.78 -30.62
C ARG A 844 -34.22 -25.06 -29.28
N TYR A 845 -33.82 -25.75 -28.21
CA TYR A 845 -33.63 -25.16 -26.88
C TYR A 845 -32.59 -24.03 -26.90
N VAL A 846 -31.43 -24.26 -27.52
CA VAL A 846 -30.39 -23.24 -27.75
C VAL A 846 -30.94 -22.06 -28.55
N SER A 847 -31.66 -22.31 -29.64
CA SER A 847 -32.25 -21.25 -30.45
C SER A 847 -33.31 -20.44 -29.68
N ALA A 848 -34.07 -21.05 -28.77
CA ALA A 848 -35.06 -20.36 -27.93
C ALA A 848 -34.39 -19.54 -26.81
N LEU A 849 -33.29 -20.05 -26.24
CA LEU A 849 -32.44 -19.28 -25.33
C LEU A 849 -31.89 -18.03 -26.03
N GLN A 850 -31.34 -18.17 -27.24
CA GLN A 850 -30.86 -17.04 -28.05
C GLN A 850 -31.95 -15.99 -28.30
N ALA A 851 -33.16 -16.43 -28.66
CA ALA A 851 -34.30 -15.54 -28.87
C ALA A 851 -34.68 -14.78 -27.57
N THR A 852 -34.62 -15.46 -26.43
CA THR A 852 -34.87 -14.84 -25.11
C THR A 852 -33.80 -13.80 -24.79
N LEU A 853 -32.53 -14.12 -25.02
CA LEU A 853 -31.42 -13.19 -24.77
C LEU A 853 -31.52 -11.93 -25.64
N ALA A 854 -31.99 -12.03 -26.88
CA ALA A 854 -32.23 -10.87 -27.73
C ALA A 854 -33.28 -9.89 -27.17
N THR A 855 -34.23 -10.36 -26.35
CA THR A 855 -35.24 -9.49 -25.72
C THR A 855 -34.70 -8.64 -24.57
N THR A 856 -33.49 -8.94 -24.08
CA THR A 856 -32.87 -8.18 -22.98
C THR A 856 -32.50 -6.75 -23.37
N GLY A 857 -32.37 -6.45 -24.66
CA GLY A 857 -31.89 -5.16 -25.19
C GLY A 857 -30.38 -4.93 -25.02
N ILE A 858 -29.68 -5.81 -24.30
CA ILE A 858 -28.23 -5.75 -24.03
C ILE A 858 -27.47 -6.61 -25.05
N VAL A 859 -27.95 -7.83 -25.27
CA VAL A 859 -27.42 -8.73 -26.29
C VAL A 859 -27.91 -8.23 -27.64
N GLY A 860 -27.04 -7.51 -28.36
CA GLY A 860 -27.37 -7.02 -29.69
C GLY A 860 -27.50 -8.16 -30.69
N LYS A 861 -26.69 -9.22 -30.53
CA LYS A 861 -26.79 -10.46 -31.32
C LYS A 861 -26.19 -11.66 -30.60
N SER A 862 -26.70 -12.84 -30.92
CA SER A 862 -26.09 -14.11 -30.51
C SER A 862 -25.89 -15.02 -31.72
N ILE A 863 -24.81 -15.82 -31.69
CA ILE A 863 -24.47 -16.77 -32.76
C ILE A 863 -24.16 -18.12 -32.12
N SER A 864 -24.75 -19.20 -32.62
CA SER A 864 -24.47 -20.55 -32.16
C SER A 864 -24.44 -21.57 -33.31
N ALA A 865 -24.12 -22.82 -32.98
CA ALA A 865 -24.23 -23.95 -33.91
C ALA A 865 -25.66 -24.10 -34.48
N ALA A 866 -26.69 -23.71 -33.74
CA ALA A 866 -28.08 -23.74 -34.23
C ALA A 866 -28.28 -22.80 -35.43
N ASP A 867 -27.62 -21.64 -35.48
CA ASP A 867 -27.73 -20.70 -36.59
C ASP A 867 -27.05 -21.22 -37.86
N ILE A 868 -25.91 -21.90 -37.70
CA ILE A 868 -25.23 -22.60 -38.80
C ILE A 868 -26.16 -23.67 -39.38
N VAL A 869 -26.70 -24.54 -38.52
CA VAL A 869 -27.61 -25.62 -38.91
C VAL A 869 -28.85 -25.09 -39.63
N LYS A 870 -29.52 -24.06 -39.08
CA LYS A 870 -30.68 -23.42 -39.71
C LYS A 870 -30.34 -22.82 -41.08
N THR A 871 -29.19 -22.17 -41.20
CA THR A 871 -28.75 -21.51 -42.45
C THR A 871 -28.48 -22.54 -43.53
N VAL A 872 -27.70 -23.57 -43.23
CA VAL A 872 -27.38 -24.65 -44.18
C VAL A 872 -28.64 -25.42 -44.56
N TYR A 873 -29.52 -25.71 -43.61
CA TYR A 873 -30.77 -26.42 -43.88
C TYR A 873 -31.71 -25.64 -44.81
N ARG A 874 -31.84 -24.32 -44.60
CA ARG A 874 -32.58 -23.42 -45.48
C ARG A 874 -32.06 -23.47 -46.91
N ASP A 875 -30.75 -23.36 -47.08
CA ASP A 875 -30.13 -23.26 -48.41
C ASP A 875 -30.13 -24.61 -49.15
N LEU A 876 -30.04 -25.75 -48.43
CA LEU A 876 -30.25 -27.09 -48.99
C LEU A 876 -31.66 -27.31 -49.54
N ARG A 877 -32.66 -26.60 -49.02
CA ARG A 877 -34.09 -26.73 -49.39
C ARG A 877 -34.59 -25.66 -50.36
N GLY A 878 -33.68 -24.88 -50.95
CA GLY A 878 -34.03 -23.87 -51.96
C GLY A 878 -34.26 -22.46 -51.40
N GLY A 879 -33.91 -22.20 -50.13
CA GLY A 879 -33.75 -20.84 -49.62
C GLY A 879 -35.01 -20.15 -49.07
N SER A 880 -36.15 -20.85 -48.94
CA SER A 880 -37.39 -20.26 -48.41
C SER A 880 -37.25 -19.86 -46.92
N ALA A 881 -37.87 -18.75 -46.52
CA ALA A 881 -37.90 -18.33 -45.11
C ALA A 881 -38.50 -19.39 -44.18
N SER A 882 -39.43 -20.22 -44.67
CA SER A 882 -40.02 -21.33 -43.90
C SER A 882 -39.04 -22.45 -43.57
N ASP A 883 -37.95 -22.57 -44.35
CA ASP A 883 -36.92 -23.59 -44.15
C ASP A 883 -35.80 -23.13 -43.20
N TYR A 884 -35.82 -21.88 -42.71
CA TYR A 884 -34.91 -21.40 -41.67
C TYR A 884 -35.30 -21.92 -40.29
N ARG A 885 -35.14 -23.23 -40.09
CA ARG A 885 -35.51 -23.96 -38.87
C ARG A 885 -34.55 -25.10 -38.59
N VAL A 886 -34.48 -25.55 -37.35
CA VAL A 886 -33.68 -26.73 -36.98
C VAL A 886 -34.34 -27.97 -37.63
N PRO A 887 -33.57 -28.85 -38.30
CA PRO A 887 -34.08 -30.11 -38.85
C PRO A 887 -34.75 -30.97 -37.78
N ASP A 888 -35.78 -31.74 -38.16
CA ASP A 888 -36.57 -32.54 -37.21
C ASP A 888 -35.88 -33.85 -36.78
N SER A 889 -34.74 -34.20 -37.38
CA SER A 889 -34.01 -35.44 -37.11
C SER A 889 -32.52 -35.20 -36.88
N ARG A 890 -31.89 -36.09 -36.09
CA ARG A 890 -30.44 -36.09 -35.84
C ARG A 890 -29.64 -36.19 -37.13
N ASN A 891 -30.06 -37.06 -38.05
CA ASN A 891 -29.40 -37.24 -39.35
C ASN A 891 -29.46 -35.96 -40.21
N GLY A 892 -30.59 -35.22 -40.16
CA GLY A 892 -30.70 -33.94 -40.85
C GLY A 892 -29.72 -32.89 -40.31
N ILE A 893 -29.50 -32.88 -39.00
CA ILE A 893 -28.50 -31.99 -38.37
C ILE A 893 -27.07 -32.43 -38.73
N ALA A 894 -26.77 -33.74 -38.65
CA ALA A 894 -25.47 -34.27 -39.05
C ALA A 894 -25.15 -33.94 -40.52
N GLN A 895 -26.14 -34.05 -41.42
CA GLN A 895 -25.99 -33.65 -42.82
C GLN A 895 -25.66 -32.15 -42.95
N THR A 896 -26.27 -31.28 -42.15
CA THR A 896 -25.96 -29.84 -42.19
C THR A 896 -24.55 -29.53 -41.70
N TYR A 897 -24.07 -30.17 -40.63
CA TYR A 897 -22.69 -30.02 -40.17
C TYR A 897 -21.69 -30.52 -41.22
N LEU A 898 -21.90 -31.71 -41.77
CA LEU A 898 -21.05 -32.26 -42.83
C LEU A 898 -21.03 -31.36 -44.07
N THR A 899 -22.19 -30.82 -44.45
CA THR A 899 -22.28 -29.87 -45.56
C THR A 899 -21.48 -28.61 -45.28
N TYR A 900 -21.58 -28.05 -44.07
CA TYR A 900 -20.78 -26.88 -43.66
C TYR A 900 -19.27 -27.16 -43.74
N GLN A 901 -18.84 -28.35 -43.35
CA GLN A 901 -17.44 -28.78 -43.42
C GLN A 901 -16.89 -28.93 -44.84
N ASN A 902 -17.75 -28.97 -45.86
CA ASN A 902 -17.29 -28.98 -47.26
C ASN A 902 -16.97 -27.58 -47.81
N GLY A 903 -17.14 -26.52 -46.99
CA GLY A 903 -16.77 -25.15 -47.36
C GLY A 903 -15.26 -24.90 -47.39
N HIS A 904 -14.85 -23.66 -47.68
CA HIS A 904 -13.43 -23.29 -47.66
C HIS A 904 -12.89 -23.12 -46.23
N ARG A 905 -13.78 -23.01 -45.23
CA ARG A 905 -13.46 -22.78 -43.81
C ARG A 905 -14.14 -23.79 -42.86
N PRO A 906 -13.89 -25.10 -43.02
CA PRO A 906 -14.50 -26.14 -42.18
C PRO A 906 -14.27 -25.96 -40.68
N GLN A 907 -13.11 -25.42 -40.31
CA GLN A 907 -12.68 -25.23 -38.93
C GLN A 907 -13.53 -24.21 -38.17
N ASP A 908 -14.26 -23.32 -38.85
CA ASP A 908 -15.12 -22.34 -38.18
C ASP A 908 -16.26 -23.02 -37.40
N LEU A 909 -16.66 -24.24 -37.78
CA LEU A 909 -17.66 -25.02 -37.03
C LEU A 909 -17.18 -25.32 -35.61
N TRP A 910 -15.88 -25.60 -35.45
CA TRP A 910 -15.25 -25.98 -34.18
C TRP A 910 -15.22 -24.87 -33.13
N ARG A 911 -15.59 -23.66 -33.53
CA ARG A 911 -15.74 -22.51 -32.64
C ARG A 911 -17.10 -22.43 -31.95
N PHE A 912 -18.07 -23.18 -32.46
CA PHE A 912 -19.46 -23.22 -31.97
C PHE A 912 -19.85 -24.57 -31.39
N VAL A 913 -19.18 -25.65 -31.81
CA VAL A 913 -19.41 -26.99 -31.29
C VAL A 913 -18.11 -27.78 -31.33
N THR A 914 -17.83 -28.59 -30.32
CA THR A 914 -16.64 -29.45 -30.31
C THR A 914 -16.76 -30.58 -31.33
N PRO A 915 -15.64 -31.18 -31.80
CA PRO A 915 -15.68 -32.28 -32.78
C PRO A 915 -16.49 -33.51 -32.34
N ASP A 916 -16.57 -33.75 -31.04
CA ASP A 916 -17.39 -34.81 -30.42
C ASP A 916 -18.88 -34.42 -30.27
N TYR A 917 -19.25 -33.18 -30.60
CA TYR A 917 -20.59 -32.61 -30.45
C TYR A 917 -21.18 -32.71 -29.03
N ALA A 918 -20.32 -32.81 -28.01
CA ALA A 918 -20.70 -32.87 -26.60
C ALA A 918 -20.73 -31.49 -25.93
N THR A 919 -20.03 -30.51 -26.50
CA THR A 919 -20.00 -29.12 -26.02
C THR A 919 -20.34 -28.15 -27.13
N ALA A 920 -21.19 -27.16 -26.85
CA ALA A 920 -21.46 -26.04 -27.74
C ALA A 920 -21.14 -24.70 -27.09
N SER A 921 -20.81 -23.71 -27.91
CA SER A 921 -20.57 -22.33 -27.51
C SER A 921 -21.61 -21.42 -28.16
N ILE A 922 -22.25 -20.57 -27.36
CA ILE A 922 -23.06 -19.45 -27.85
C ILE A 922 -22.23 -18.18 -27.69
N TRP A 923 -21.97 -17.53 -28.82
CA TRP A 923 -21.30 -16.24 -28.86
C TRP A 923 -22.35 -15.16 -28.66
N LEU A 924 -22.11 -14.24 -27.73
CA LEU A 924 -22.96 -13.09 -27.45
C LEU A 924 -22.17 -11.83 -27.79
N LEU A 925 -22.74 -10.99 -28.66
CA LEU A 925 -22.27 -9.64 -28.92
C LEU A 925 -23.17 -8.69 -28.11
N LEU A 926 -22.53 -7.98 -27.19
CA LEU A 926 -23.15 -7.07 -26.25
C LEU A 926 -22.90 -5.63 -26.72
N ASN A 927 -23.93 -4.80 -26.62
CA ASN A 927 -23.84 -3.37 -26.96
C ASN A 927 -23.21 -2.53 -25.84
N SER A 928 -22.80 -3.17 -24.74
CA SER A 928 -22.32 -2.53 -23.53
C SER A 928 -21.21 -3.38 -22.90
N GLY A 929 -20.12 -2.73 -22.52
CA GLY A 929 -19.02 -3.32 -21.75
C GLY A 929 -19.20 -3.19 -20.23
N ASP A 930 -20.34 -2.68 -19.78
CA ASP A 930 -20.61 -2.47 -18.37
C ASP A 930 -20.90 -3.80 -17.67
N ASN A 931 -20.20 -4.06 -16.57
CA ASN A 931 -20.34 -5.30 -15.81
C ASN A 931 -21.78 -5.57 -15.36
N ARG A 932 -22.52 -4.51 -15.03
CA ARG A 932 -23.92 -4.61 -14.61
C ARG A 932 -24.83 -5.17 -15.70
N ASP A 933 -24.52 -4.86 -16.96
CA ASP A 933 -25.28 -5.36 -18.09
C ASP A 933 -24.94 -6.83 -18.36
N MET A 934 -23.67 -7.21 -18.24
CA MET A 934 -23.27 -8.62 -18.28
C MET A 934 -23.93 -9.43 -17.15
N SER A 935 -23.99 -8.92 -15.91
CA SER A 935 -24.69 -9.59 -14.80
C SER A 935 -26.18 -9.80 -15.08
N LYS A 936 -26.86 -8.86 -15.75
CA LYS A 936 -28.26 -9.05 -16.18
C LYS A 936 -28.38 -10.16 -17.22
N VAL A 937 -27.41 -10.29 -18.12
CA VAL A 937 -27.38 -11.37 -19.12
C VAL A 937 -27.16 -12.73 -18.45
N VAL A 938 -26.26 -12.82 -17.47
CA VAL A 938 -26.06 -14.03 -16.64
C VAL A 938 -27.37 -14.43 -15.97
N GLN A 939 -28.03 -13.50 -15.28
CA GLN A 939 -29.32 -13.73 -14.62
C GLN A 939 -30.42 -14.11 -15.62
N ALA A 940 -30.42 -13.54 -16.83
CA ALA A 940 -31.39 -13.89 -17.86
C ALA A 940 -31.25 -15.35 -18.33
N VAL A 941 -30.01 -15.84 -18.46
CA VAL A 941 -29.74 -17.26 -18.77
C VAL A 941 -30.21 -18.14 -17.61
N GLU A 942 -29.81 -17.83 -16.38
CA GLU A 942 -30.21 -18.61 -15.19
C GLU A 942 -31.74 -18.70 -15.05
N ASN A 943 -32.43 -17.55 -15.18
CA ASN A 943 -33.89 -17.49 -15.12
C ASN A 943 -34.55 -18.29 -16.25
N TYR A 944 -34.01 -18.22 -17.48
CA TYR A 944 -34.54 -18.99 -18.59
C TYR A 944 -34.40 -20.50 -18.36
N MET A 945 -33.24 -20.96 -17.90
CA MET A 945 -32.99 -22.38 -17.65
C MET A 945 -33.77 -22.93 -16.47
N ALA A 946 -33.99 -22.10 -15.43
CA ALA A 946 -34.86 -22.47 -14.31
C ALA A 946 -36.34 -22.59 -14.75
N ALA A 947 -36.80 -21.68 -15.63
CA ALA A 947 -38.17 -21.71 -16.15
C ALA A 947 -38.39 -22.75 -17.25
N ASN A 948 -37.36 -23.08 -18.00
CA ASN A 948 -37.37 -24.03 -19.12
C ASN A 948 -36.22 -25.01 -18.91
N PRO A 949 -36.43 -26.13 -18.20
CA PRO A 949 -35.37 -27.12 -18.01
C PRO A 949 -34.85 -27.65 -19.36
N PRO A 950 -33.53 -27.82 -19.53
CA PRO A 950 -32.98 -28.32 -20.78
C PRO A 950 -33.45 -29.77 -21.05
N PRO A 951 -33.59 -30.19 -22.32
CA PRO A 951 -34.05 -31.55 -22.67
C PRO A 951 -33.15 -32.68 -22.17
N VAL A 952 -31.91 -32.34 -21.83
CA VAL A 952 -30.85 -33.21 -21.31
C VAL A 952 -30.09 -32.42 -20.26
N ASP A 953 -29.41 -33.12 -19.34
CA ASP A 953 -28.60 -32.43 -18.35
C ASP A 953 -27.41 -31.72 -19.02
N LEU A 954 -27.40 -30.39 -18.89
CA LEU A 954 -26.37 -29.51 -19.43
C LEU A 954 -25.76 -28.70 -18.29
N SER A 955 -24.43 -28.72 -18.18
CA SER A 955 -23.70 -27.76 -17.35
C SER A 955 -23.40 -26.50 -18.15
N VAL A 956 -23.50 -25.36 -17.48
CA VAL A 956 -23.27 -24.04 -18.10
C VAL A 956 -22.02 -23.41 -17.53
N GLY A 957 -21.19 -22.86 -18.41
CA GLY A 957 -20.00 -22.12 -18.02
C GLY A 957 -19.82 -20.87 -18.86
N TRP A 958 -19.63 -19.74 -18.20
CA TRP A 958 -19.33 -18.48 -18.87
C TRP A 958 -17.82 -18.31 -19.08
N PHE A 959 -17.45 -17.77 -20.23
CA PHE A 959 -16.07 -17.41 -20.52
C PHE A 959 -15.99 -16.21 -21.47
N GLY A 960 -14.80 -15.63 -21.61
CA GLY A 960 -14.58 -14.38 -22.34
C GLY A 960 -14.36 -13.22 -21.39
N LEU A 961 -13.61 -12.22 -21.87
CA LEU A 961 -13.07 -11.17 -21.01
C LEU A 961 -14.16 -10.28 -20.39
N THR A 962 -15.29 -10.08 -21.08
CA THR A 962 -16.45 -9.37 -20.52
C THR A 962 -17.01 -10.06 -19.25
N TYR A 963 -17.10 -11.40 -19.23
CA TYR A 963 -17.55 -12.12 -18.03
C TYR A 963 -16.46 -12.21 -16.96
N VAL A 964 -15.20 -12.43 -17.38
CA VAL A 964 -14.04 -12.39 -16.46
C VAL A 964 -13.99 -11.07 -15.69
N ASN A 965 -14.34 -9.95 -16.35
CA ASN A 965 -14.43 -8.62 -15.73
C ASN A 965 -15.47 -8.55 -14.61
N VAL A 966 -16.62 -9.23 -14.75
CA VAL A 966 -17.66 -9.33 -13.70
C VAL A 966 -17.14 -10.09 -12.48
N VAL A 967 -16.53 -11.26 -12.70
CA VAL A 967 -15.97 -12.08 -11.62
C VAL A 967 -14.85 -11.33 -10.88
N TRP A 968 -14.01 -10.63 -11.62
CA TRP A 968 -12.99 -9.76 -11.06
C TRP A 968 -13.59 -8.62 -10.23
N GLN A 969 -14.65 -7.95 -10.70
CA GLN A 969 -15.34 -6.90 -9.95
C GLN A 969 -15.90 -7.41 -8.61
N GLU A 970 -16.48 -8.60 -8.57
CA GLU A 970 -16.99 -9.21 -7.34
C GLU A 970 -15.86 -9.49 -6.33
N ASN A 971 -14.75 -10.06 -6.80
CA ASN A 971 -13.54 -10.27 -6.00
C ASN A 971 -12.93 -8.95 -5.52
N MET A 972 -12.99 -7.90 -6.34
CA MET A 972 -12.53 -6.57 -5.99
C MET A 972 -13.37 -5.97 -4.86
N VAL A 973 -14.70 -5.97 -4.98
CA VAL A 973 -15.58 -5.35 -3.97
C VAL A 973 -15.41 -6.04 -2.62
N THR A 974 -15.46 -7.37 -2.60
CA THR A 974 -15.31 -8.16 -1.37
C THR A 974 -13.92 -8.03 -0.78
N GLY A 975 -12.88 -8.18 -1.61
CA GLY A 975 -11.48 -8.01 -1.20
C GLY A 975 -11.17 -6.62 -0.66
N MET A 976 -11.67 -5.57 -1.31
CA MET A 976 -11.42 -4.19 -0.89
C MET A 976 -12.17 -3.85 0.40
N LEU A 977 -13.38 -4.39 0.61
CA LEU A 977 -14.09 -4.27 1.89
C LEU A 977 -13.27 -4.86 3.05
N TYR A 978 -12.66 -6.03 2.85
CA TYR A 978 -11.76 -6.64 3.84
C TYR A 978 -10.47 -5.81 4.04
N ALA A 979 -9.88 -5.29 2.96
CA ALA A 979 -8.68 -4.45 3.06
C ALA A 979 -8.95 -3.13 3.82
N VAL A 980 -10.04 -2.41 3.51
CA VAL A 980 -10.44 -1.18 4.22
C VAL A 980 -10.74 -1.48 5.68
N THR A 981 -11.54 -2.52 5.97
CA THR A 981 -11.93 -2.86 7.34
C THR A 981 -10.72 -3.35 8.15
N GLY A 982 -9.88 -4.20 7.57
CA GLY A 982 -8.67 -4.72 8.19
C GLY A 982 -7.65 -3.61 8.49
N SER A 983 -7.38 -2.72 7.53
CA SER A 983 -6.49 -1.58 7.75
C SER A 983 -7.06 -0.60 8.78
N PHE A 984 -8.36 -0.31 8.72
CA PHE A 984 -9.03 0.56 9.70
C PHE A 984 -8.88 0.02 11.12
N LEU A 985 -9.15 -1.27 11.35
CA LEU A 985 -8.99 -1.90 12.65
C LEU A 985 -7.52 -1.99 13.09
N THR A 986 -6.60 -2.26 12.16
CA THR A 986 -5.16 -2.29 12.45
C THR A 986 -4.65 -0.93 12.89
N VAL A 987 -5.00 0.13 12.15
CA VAL A 987 -4.61 1.49 12.51
C VAL A 987 -5.32 1.91 13.80
N LEU A 988 -6.56 1.48 14.06
CA LEU A 988 -7.26 1.80 15.32
C LEU A 988 -6.53 1.19 16.50
N LEU A 989 -6.16 -0.10 16.38
CA LEU A 989 -5.38 -0.80 17.37
C LEU A 989 -4.05 -0.09 17.64
N LEU A 990 -3.33 0.26 16.56
CA LEU A 990 -2.03 0.95 16.65
C LEU A 990 -2.17 2.32 17.33
N LEU A 991 -3.18 3.12 16.97
CA LEU A 991 -3.41 4.43 17.59
C LEU A 991 -3.86 4.33 19.04
N SER A 992 -4.69 3.36 19.39
CA SER A 992 -5.07 3.10 20.78
C SER A 992 -3.86 2.69 21.64
N VAL A 993 -2.94 1.90 21.08
CA VAL A 993 -1.67 1.53 21.75
C VAL A 993 -0.74 2.74 21.86
N LEU A 994 -0.56 3.50 20.77
CA LEU A 994 0.29 4.71 20.71
C LEU A 994 -0.16 5.75 21.74
N LEU A 995 -1.44 6.09 21.71
CA LEU A 995 -2.03 7.09 22.59
C LEU A 995 -2.31 6.51 23.98
N ARG A 996 -2.05 5.21 24.20
CA ARG A 996 -2.29 4.50 25.46
C ARG A 996 -3.71 4.77 25.99
N SER A 997 -4.69 4.83 25.09
CA SER A 997 -6.08 5.11 25.42
C SER A 997 -7.00 4.81 24.23
N GLY A 998 -8.04 4.01 24.47
CA GLY A 998 -9.07 3.67 23.48
C GLY A 998 -9.79 4.90 22.93
N PRO A 999 -10.37 5.77 23.79
CA PRO A 999 -11.05 6.99 23.35
C PRO A 999 -10.18 7.93 22.50
N TRP A 1000 -8.90 8.11 22.86
CA TRP A 1000 -7.97 8.92 22.05
C TRP A 1000 -7.66 8.27 20.70
N GLY A 1001 -7.56 6.94 20.64
CA GLY A 1001 -7.43 6.19 19.39
C GLY A 1001 -8.65 6.35 18.47
N VAL A 1002 -9.86 6.23 19.02
CA VAL A 1002 -11.11 6.47 18.25
C VAL A 1002 -11.20 7.92 17.78
N LEU A 1003 -10.80 8.87 18.62
CA LEU A 1003 -10.77 10.28 18.24
C LEU A 1003 -9.81 10.55 17.07
N ALA A 1004 -8.65 9.89 17.07
CA ALA A 1004 -7.67 9.99 15.98
C ALA A 1004 -8.20 9.43 14.65
N MET A 1005 -9.21 8.56 14.69
CA MET A 1005 -9.87 8.02 13.49
C MET A 1005 -10.96 8.91 12.90
N ALA A 1006 -11.35 9.99 13.58
CA ALA A 1006 -12.43 10.85 13.12
C ALA A 1006 -12.16 11.48 11.73
N PRO A 1007 -10.96 12.03 11.44
CA PRO A 1007 -10.64 12.55 10.10
C PRO A 1007 -10.75 11.50 9.00
N LEU A 1008 -10.16 10.32 9.23
CA LEU A 1008 -10.24 9.20 8.29
C LEU A 1008 -11.69 8.79 8.00
N THR A 1009 -12.48 8.56 9.05
CA THR A 1009 -13.88 8.13 8.92
C THR A 1009 -14.70 9.17 8.17
N GLY A 1010 -14.52 10.45 8.51
CA GLY A 1010 -15.21 11.56 7.84
C GLY A 1010 -14.83 11.68 6.37
N THR A 1011 -13.56 11.46 6.01
CA THR A 1011 -13.14 11.47 4.60
C THR A 1011 -13.72 10.32 3.80
N LEU A 1012 -13.69 9.08 4.32
CA LEU A 1012 -14.25 7.92 3.63
C LEU A 1012 -15.76 8.09 3.37
N LEU A 1013 -16.50 8.56 4.38
CA LEU A 1013 -17.93 8.85 4.23
C LEU A 1013 -18.17 9.95 3.18
N LEU A 1014 -17.36 11.00 3.18
CA LEU A 1014 -17.49 12.08 2.20
C LEU A 1014 -17.25 11.58 0.77
N ILE A 1015 -16.21 10.79 0.53
CA ILE A 1015 -15.87 10.29 -0.81
C ILE A 1015 -16.99 9.40 -1.35
N PHE A 1016 -17.39 8.38 -0.59
CA PHE A 1016 -18.46 7.48 -1.03
C PHE A 1016 -19.80 8.18 -1.12
N GLY A 1017 -20.06 9.12 -0.20
CA GLY A 1017 -21.26 9.96 -0.25
C GLY A 1017 -21.32 10.82 -1.50
N LEU A 1018 -20.22 11.51 -1.84
CA LEU A 1018 -20.13 12.31 -3.06
C LEU A 1018 -20.22 11.43 -4.31
N LEU A 1019 -19.57 10.27 -4.33
CA LEU A 1019 -19.61 9.34 -5.45
C LEU A 1019 -21.05 8.94 -5.79
N GLY A 1020 -21.82 8.51 -4.78
CA GLY A 1020 -23.23 8.14 -4.97
C GLY A 1020 -24.17 9.32 -5.21
N LEU A 1021 -23.88 10.54 -4.71
CA LEU A 1021 -24.66 11.73 -5.03
C LEU A 1021 -24.41 12.24 -6.46
N LEU A 1022 -23.18 12.14 -6.94
CA LEU A 1022 -22.81 12.50 -8.31
C LEU A 1022 -23.21 11.41 -9.32
N GLY A 1023 -23.57 10.21 -8.84
CA GLY A 1023 -23.88 9.07 -9.69
C GLY A 1023 -22.67 8.55 -10.46
N ARG A 1024 -21.45 8.75 -9.94
CA ARG A 1024 -20.24 8.16 -10.54
C ARG A 1024 -20.11 6.70 -10.12
N ASP A 1025 -19.59 5.90 -11.04
CA ASP A 1025 -19.36 4.48 -10.81
C ASP A 1025 -18.25 4.25 -9.77
N PHE A 1026 -18.44 3.25 -8.92
CA PHE A 1026 -17.42 2.70 -8.04
C PHE A 1026 -16.62 1.66 -8.83
N ASP A 1027 -15.54 2.14 -9.44
CA ASP A 1027 -14.61 1.41 -10.29
C ASP A 1027 -13.33 1.00 -9.53
N MET A 1028 -12.39 0.34 -10.22
CA MET A 1028 -11.13 -0.10 -9.60
C MET A 1028 -10.30 1.05 -9.01
N PRO A 1029 -10.03 2.17 -9.73
CA PRO A 1029 -9.30 3.30 -9.17
C PRO A 1029 -9.91 3.85 -7.87
N VAL A 1030 -11.24 4.03 -7.82
CA VAL A 1030 -11.95 4.49 -6.62
C VAL A 1030 -11.83 3.47 -5.47
N ALA A 1031 -11.96 2.18 -5.78
CA ALA A 1031 -11.86 1.11 -4.79
C ALA A 1031 -10.48 1.08 -4.13
N VAL A 1032 -9.39 1.07 -4.92
CA VAL A 1032 -8.01 1.04 -4.39
C VAL A 1032 -7.73 2.27 -3.54
N LEU A 1033 -8.19 3.44 -4.01
CA LEU A 1033 -7.97 4.69 -3.29
C LEU A 1033 -8.67 4.72 -1.94
N SER A 1034 -9.82 4.08 -1.83
CA SER A 1034 -10.57 4.00 -0.58
C SER A 1034 -9.80 3.25 0.51
N ALA A 1035 -9.14 2.15 0.16
CA ALA A 1035 -8.23 1.45 1.08
C ALA A 1035 -6.99 2.29 1.41
N LEU A 1036 -6.42 2.95 0.41
CA LEU A 1036 -5.23 3.78 0.53
C LEU A 1036 -5.43 5.00 1.44
N THR A 1037 -6.64 5.55 1.46
CA THR A 1037 -7.03 6.70 2.30
C THR A 1037 -6.74 6.45 3.78
N VAL A 1038 -6.82 5.20 4.24
CA VAL A 1038 -6.52 4.80 5.63
C VAL A 1038 -5.09 5.13 6.03
N GLY A 1039 -4.14 4.98 5.11
CA GLY A 1039 -2.74 5.30 5.35
C GLY A 1039 -2.47 6.80 5.37
N LEU A 1040 -2.99 7.54 4.38
CA LEU A 1040 -2.63 8.95 4.17
C LEU A 1040 -3.41 9.95 5.03
N ALA A 1041 -4.67 9.66 5.37
CA ALA A 1041 -5.54 10.65 6.02
C ALA A 1041 -5.30 10.76 7.53
N VAL A 1042 -4.73 9.73 8.16
CA VAL A 1042 -4.56 9.64 9.62
C VAL A 1042 -3.37 10.48 10.12
N ASP A 1043 -2.38 10.76 9.28
CA ASP A 1043 -1.14 11.42 9.68
C ASP A 1043 -1.37 12.77 10.38
N PHE A 1044 -2.27 13.59 9.85
CA PHE A 1044 -2.56 14.89 10.41
C PHE A 1044 -3.17 14.81 11.82
N SER A 1045 -3.99 13.79 12.08
CA SER A 1045 -4.60 13.56 13.38
C SER A 1045 -3.56 13.12 14.41
N ILE A 1046 -2.60 12.28 14.01
CA ILE A 1046 -1.47 11.86 14.86
C ILE A 1046 -0.63 13.08 15.25
N HIS A 1047 -0.17 13.88 14.29
CA HIS A 1047 0.64 15.07 14.57
C HIS A 1047 -0.09 16.07 15.47
N PHE A 1048 -1.40 16.29 15.24
CA PHE A 1048 -2.20 17.19 16.07
C PHE A 1048 -2.39 16.67 17.50
N LEU A 1049 -2.81 15.40 17.67
CA LEU A 1049 -3.14 14.82 18.98
C LEU A 1049 -1.91 14.53 19.83
N VAL A 1050 -0.81 14.08 19.23
CA VAL A 1050 0.43 13.85 19.98
C VAL A 1050 1.00 15.19 20.45
N ARG A 1051 0.97 16.22 19.59
CA ARG A 1051 1.51 17.54 19.95
C ARG A 1051 0.69 18.26 21.00
N ILE A 1052 -0.64 18.19 20.95
CA ILE A 1052 -1.47 18.80 22.00
C ILE A 1052 -1.23 18.14 23.35
N ARG A 1053 -1.07 16.81 23.40
CA ARG A 1053 -0.75 16.10 24.64
C ARG A 1053 0.62 16.49 25.19
N HIS A 1054 1.61 16.65 24.33
CA HIS A 1054 2.92 17.12 24.73
C HIS A 1054 2.88 18.54 25.31
N LEU A 1055 2.20 19.47 24.63
CA LEU A 1055 2.06 20.86 25.08
C LEU A 1055 1.23 20.98 26.37
N LEU A 1056 0.25 20.11 26.56
CA LEU A 1056 -0.49 20.01 27.82
C LEU A 1056 0.41 19.59 28.98
N SER A 1057 1.33 18.64 28.76
CA SER A 1057 2.25 18.19 29.80
C SER A 1057 3.26 19.27 30.22
N GLN A 1058 3.61 20.18 29.30
CA GLN A 1058 4.53 21.30 29.56
C GLN A 1058 3.83 22.50 30.21
N THR A 1059 2.67 22.91 29.67
CA THR A 1059 1.98 24.13 30.11
C THR A 1059 1.14 23.92 31.36
N GLY A 1060 0.63 22.70 31.58
CA GLY A 1060 -0.39 22.44 32.60
C GLY A 1060 -1.68 23.25 32.38
N ASN A 1061 -1.88 23.88 31.22
CA ASN A 1061 -3.04 24.71 30.92
C ASN A 1061 -3.60 24.34 29.55
N ARG A 1062 -4.89 23.98 29.53
CA ARG A 1062 -5.57 23.47 28.34
C ARG A 1062 -5.75 24.53 27.25
N ASP A 1063 -6.15 25.72 27.65
CA ASP A 1063 -6.43 26.81 26.69
C ASP A 1063 -5.11 27.30 26.08
N GLN A 1064 -4.06 27.39 26.90
CA GLN A 1064 -2.72 27.74 26.44
C GLN A 1064 -2.13 26.66 25.53
N ALA A 1065 -2.28 25.38 25.87
CA ALA A 1065 -1.85 24.28 25.00
C ALA A 1065 -2.58 24.32 23.66
N MET A 1066 -3.90 24.56 23.66
CA MET A 1066 -4.68 24.69 22.42
C MET A 1066 -4.20 25.89 21.59
N GLU A 1067 -3.88 27.02 22.20
CA GLU A 1067 -3.29 28.16 21.50
C GLU A 1067 -1.95 27.83 20.85
N LEU A 1068 -1.06 27.15 21.56
CA LEU A 1068 0.26 26.78 21.07
C LEU A 1068 0.21 25.75 19.93
N VAL A 1069 -0.76 24.83 19.93
CA VAL A 1069 -0.94 23.84 18.85
C VAL A 1069 -1.28 24.50 17.51
N TYR A 1070 -2.09 25.56 17.52
CA TYR A 1070 -2.42 26.33 16.31
C TYR A 1070 -1.28 27.26 15.85
N GLY A 1071 -0.14 27.27 16.54
CA GLY A 1071 1.08 27.95 16.12
C GLY A 1071 1.85 27.14 15.08
N GLU A 1072 3.10 26.80 15.41
CA GLU A 1072 3.99 26.06 14.50
C GLU A 1072 3.45 24.69 14.08
N PRO A 1073 2.86 23.86 14.97
CA PRO A 1073 2.42 22.51 14.58
C PRO A 1073 1.33 22.51 13.52
N ALA A 1074 0.28 23.31 13.69
CA ALA A 1074 -0.78 23.44 12.70
C ALA A 1074 -0.27 24.02 11.37
N ARG A 1075 0.73 24.90 11.42
CA ARG A 1075 1.37 25.44 10.21
C ARG A 1075 2.12 24.37 9.43
N ALA A 1076 2.86 23.49 10.11
CA ALA A 1076 3.51 22.35 9.50
C ALA A 1076 2.48 21.40 8.85
N ILE A 1077 1.38 21.11 9.56
CA ILE A 1077 0.26 20.30 9.04
C ILE A 1077 -0.33 20.92 7.76
N VAL A 1078 -0.65 22.22 7.75
CA VAL A 1078 -1.22 22.89 6.55
C VAL A 1078 -0.26 22.87 5.37
N ARG A 1079 1.04 23.11 5.59
CA ARG A 1079 2.04 23.01 4.52
C ARG A 1079 2.06 21.62 3.92
N ASN A 1080 2.03 20.58 4.74
CA ASN A 1080 2.00 19.19 4.28
C ASN A 1080 0.75 18.88 3.47
N ILE A 1081 -0.43 19.28 3.95
CA ILE A 1081 -1.69 19.11 3.22
C ILE A 1081 -1.57 19.73 1.82
N VAL A 1082 -1.03 20.95 1.70
CA VAL A 1082 -0.88 21.64 0.42
C VAL A 1082 0.16 20.96 -0.47
N VAL A 1083 1.35 20.61 0.05
CA VAL A 1083 2.39 19.94 -0.76
C VAL A 1083 1.86 18.63 -1.33
N VAL A 1084 1.22 17.81 -0.50
CA VAL A 1084 0.77 16.49 -0.95
C VAL A 1084 -0.44 16.62 -1.87
N ALA A 1085 -1.47 17.38 -1.50
CA ALA A 1085 -2.68 17.52 -2.34
C ALA A 1085 -2.36 18.11 -3.72
N VAL A 1086 -1.52 19.15 -3.78
CA VAL A 1086 -1.12 19.76 -5.06
C VAL A 1086 -0.11 18.88 -5.82
N GLY A 1087 0.72 18.12 -5.11
CA GLY A 1087 1.67 17.16 -5.70
C GLY A 1087 1.01 16.06 -6.52
N PHE A 1088 -0.27 15.75 -6.27
CA PHE A 1088 -1.06 14.77 -7.04
C PHE A 1088 -1.86 15.38 -8.20
N LEU A 1089 -2.01 16.71 -8.29
CA LEU A 1089 -2.73 17.37 -9.39
C LEU A 1089 -2.13 17.15 -10.80
N PRO A 1090 -0.80 16.94 -10.97
CA PRO A 1090 -0.22 16.56 -12.25
C PRO A 1090 -0.88 15.35 -12.93
N LEU A 1091 -1.51 14.46 -12.15
CA LEU A 1091 -2.24 13.32 -12.70
C LEU A 1091 -3.46 13.69 -13.53
N LEU A 1092 -4.00 14.90 -13.36
CA LEU A 1092 -5.14 15.40 -14.13
C LEU A 1092 -4.78 15.74 -15.59
N ALA A 1093 -3.51 15.64 -15.97
CA ALA A 1093 -3.05 15.86 -17.34
C ALA A 1093 -2.82 14.55 -18.12
N ALA A 1094 -3.01 13.39 -17.48
CA ALA A 1094 -2.81 12.09 -18.10
C ALA A 1094 -4.02 11.69 -18.97
N PRO A 1095 -3.86 11.09 -20.16
CA PRO A 1095 -4.97 10.71 -21.04
C PRO A 1095 -5.82 9.53 -20.52
N LEU A 1096 -5.38 8.91 -19.42
CA LEU A 1096 -6.04 7.79 -18.78
C LEU A 1096 -6.86 8.27 -17.57
N VAL A 1097 -8.17 8.09 -17.63
CA VAL A 1097 -9.17 8.47 -16.61
C VAL A 1097 -8.80 7.95 -15.21
N PRO A 1098 -8.27 6.72 -15.02
CA PRO A 1098 -7.80 6.25 -13.71
C PRO A 1098 -6.85 7.22 -12.99
N TYR A 1099 -5.95 7.88 -13.72
CA TYR A 1099 -5.02 8.86 -13.14
C TYR A 1099 -5.75 10.14 -12.71
N HIS A 1100 -6.69 10.64 -13.52
CA HIS A 1100 -7.52 11.79 -13.15
C HIS A 1100 -8.31 11.54 -11.86
N THR A 1101 -8.94 10.36 -11.79
CA THR A 1101 -9.74 9.95 -10.63
C THR A 1101 -8.86 9.88 -9.38
N VAL A 1102 -7.70 9.25 -9.46
CA VAL A 1102 -6.76 9.16 -8.34
C VAL A 1102 -6.24 10.54 -7.91
N GLY A 1103 -5.82 11.39 -8.85
CA GLY A 1103 -5.31 12.72 -8.54
C GLY A 1103 -6.33 13.63 -7.87
N SER A 1104 -7.55 13.71 -8.42
CA SER A 1104 -8.62 14.55 -7.89
C SER A 1104 -9.13 14.07 -6.53
N LEU A 1105 -9.31 12.76 -6.37
CA LEU A 1105 -9.83 12.19 -5.13
C LEU A 1105 -8.80 12.27 -4.00
N ILE A 1106 -7.51 11.99 -4.23
CA ILE A 1106 -6.46 12.14 -3.19
C ILE A 1106 -6.36 13.59 -2.74
N ALA A 1107 -6.36 14.54 -3.67
CA ALA A 1107 -6.35 15.96 -3.32
C ALA A 1107 -7.56 16.31 -2.43
N THR A 1108 -8.75 15.82 -2.78
CA THR A 1108 -9.98 16.01 -2.01
C THR A 1108 -9.92 15.36 -0.64
N ILE A 1109 -9.39 14.13 -0.55
CA ILE A 1109 -9.17 13.37 0.70
C ILE A 1109 -8.31 14.17 1.65
N LEU A 1110 -7.14 14.62 1.20
CA LEU A 1110 -6.14 15.25 2.06
C LEU A 1110 -6.60 16.63 2.52
N LEU A 1111 -7.22 17.41 1.62
CA LEU A 1111 -7.82 18.70 1.97
C LEU A 1111 -8.93 18.52 3.02
N THR A 1112 -9.82 17.56 2.80
CA THR A 1112 -10.93 17.29 3.73
C THR A 1112 -10.41 16.76 5.07
N SER A 1113 -9.47 15.80 5.07
CA SER A 1113 -8.88 15.27 6.30
C SER A 1113 -8.21 16.37 7.12
N GLY A 1114 -7.49 17.27 6.45
CA GLY A 1114 -6.87 18.44 7.07
C GLY A 1114 -7.88 19.37 7.73
N ILE A 1115 -8.98 19.68 7.04
CA ILE A 1115 -10.08 20.51 7.57
C ILE A 1115 -10.74 19.83 8.78
N ILE A 1116 -11.03 18.52 8.70
CA ILE A 1116 -11.62 17.76 9.81
C ILE A 1116 -10.66 17.74 11.00
N THR A 1117 -9.37 17.53 10.76
CA THR A 1117 -8.34 17.54 11.80
C THR A 1117 -8.24 18.90 12.50
N LEU A 1118 -8.20 20.01 11.74
CA LEU A 1118 -8.01 21.33 12.32
C LEU A 1118 -9.31 21.97 12.87
N LEU A 1119 -10.50 21.50 12.49
CA LEU A 1119 -11.76 22.06 12.98
C LEU A 1119 -12.51 21.09 13.90
N VAL A 1120 -12.83 19.90 13.40
CA VAL A 1120 -13.70 18.95 14.09
C VAL A 1120 -12.99 18.35 15.30
N LEU A 1121 -11.72 17.97 15.16
CA LEU A 1121 -10.94 17.37 16.24
C LEU A 1121 -10.80 18.32 17.44
N ALA A 1122 -10.47 19.59 17.16
CA ALA A 1122 -10.38 20.62 18.18
C ALA A 1122 -11.74 20.92 18.83
N ALA A 1123 -12.81 21.01 18.03
CA ALA A 1123 -14.17 21.21 18.56
C ALA A 1123 -14.61 20.04 19.48
N VAL A 1124 -14.28 18.80 19.11
CA VAL A 1124 -14.52 17.61 19.93
C VAL A 1124 -13.76 17.70 21.27
N LEU A 1125 -12.47 18.01 21.23
CA LEU A 1125 -11.65 18.12 22.44
C LEU A 1125 -12.17 19.19 23.42
N VAL A 1126 -12.67 20.31 22.89
CA VAL A 1126 -13.29 21.38 23.71
C VAL A 1126 -14.65 20.94 24.27
N ARG A 1127 -15.49 20.28 23.45
CA ARG A 1127 -16.86 19.90 23.82
C ARG A 1127 -16.94 18.74 24.80
N TRP A 1128 -16.15 17.70 24.58
CA TRP A 1128 -16.10 16.48 25.42
C TRP A 1128 -14.87 16.47 26.34
N ARG A 1129 -14.52 17.64 26.87
CA ARG A 1129 -13.37 17.85 27.77
C ARG A 1129 -13.32 16.89 28.97
N HIS A 1130 -14.47 16.45 29.49
CA HIS A 1130 -14.55 15.55 30.64
C HIS A 1130 -14.11 14.12 30.30
N LEU A 1131 -14.31 13.70 29.04
CA LEU A 1131 -13.93 12.38 28.55
C LEU A 1131 -12.41 12.30 28.27
N PHE A 1132 -11.86 13.35 27.65
CA PHE A 1132 -10.46 13.38 27.23
C PHE A 1132 -9.50 13.92 28.32
N PHE A 1133 -10.00 14.67 29.30
CA PHE A 1133 -9.21 15.27 30.38
C PHE A 1133 -9.84 15.08 31.79
N PRO A 1134 -10.04 13.83 32.27
CA PRO A 1134 -10.62 13.58 33.58
C PRO A 1134 -9.64 13.95 34.73
N GLY A 1135 -10.10 14.72 35.72
CA GLY A 1135 -9.40 14.93 37.01
C GLY A 1135 -8.00 15.53 36.94
N PHE A 1136 -7.83 16.65 36.24
CA PHE A 1136 -6.54 17.25 35.82
C PHE A 1136 -5.41 17.25 36.87
N ASP A 1137 -4.60 16.19 36.85
CA ASP A 1137 -3.23 16.16 37.35
C ASP A 1137 -2.30 16.15 36.11
N PRO A 1138 -1.45 17.18 35.92
CA PRO A 1138 -0.57 17.30 34.75
C PRO A 1138 0.40 16.11 34.58
N ARG A 1139 0.56 15.26 35.61
CA ARG A 1139 1.37 14.03 35.56
C ARG A 1139 0.58 12.77 35.22
N ARG A 1140 -0.77 12.81 35.21
CA ARG A 1140 -1.66 11.62 35.09
C ARG A 1140 -2.49 11.57 33.81
N THR A 1141 -2.12 12.25 32.73
CA THR A 1141 -2.81 12.12 31.42
C THR A 1141 -2.67 10.73 30.75
N THR A 1142 -2.08 9.77 31.45
CA THR A 1142 -1.78 8.42 30.97
C THR A 1142 -1.84 7.43 32.14
N GLN A 1143 -3.01 6.87 32.41
CA GLN A 1143 -3.07 5.52 32.97
C GLN A 1143 -3.79 4.67 31.96
N TYR A 1144 -3.04 3.75 31.33
CA TYR A 1144 -3.62 2.70 30.51
C TYR A 1144 -4.45 1.83 31.45
N GLY A 1145 -5.76 2.05 31.46
CA GLY A 1145 -6.64 1.39 32.41
C GLY A 1145 -7.01 -0.03 31.96
N PRO A 1146 -7.61 -0.82 32.85
CA PRO A 1146 -8.14 -2.14 32.48
C PRO A 1146 -9.24 -2.05 31.39
N MET A 1147 -9.94 -0.91 31.29
CA MET A 1147 -10.89 -0.63 30.21
C MET A 1147 -10.21 -0.39 28.86
N ASP A 1148 -9.07 0.30 28.83
CA ASP A 1148 -8.30 0.48 27.59
C ASP A 1148 -7.71 -0.85 27.13
N ALA A 1149 -7.23 -1.69 28.07
CA ALA A 1149 -6.77 -3.04 27.77
C ALA A 1149 -7.88 -3.91 27.16
N TYR A 1150 -9.10 -3.85 27.72
CA TYR A 1150 -10.26 -4.54 27.15
C TYR A 1150 -10.60 -4.03 25.76
N PHE A 1151 -10.63 -2.71 25.56
CA PHE A 1151 -10.87 -2.10 24.25
C PHE A 1151 -9.85 -2.57 23.21
N THR A 1152 -8.55 -2.50 23.51
CA THR A 1152 -7.51 -2.97 22.60
C THR A 1152 -7.59 -4.48 22.34
N GLY A 1153 -7.95 -5.27 23.36
CA GLY A 1153 -8.15 -6.71 23.20
C GLY A 1153 -9.34 -6.99 22.28
N ALA A 1154 -10.44 -6.26 22.43
CA ALA A 1154 -11.63 -6.41 21.60
C ALA A 1154 -11.38 -6.00 20.15
N VAL A 1155 -10.72 -4.86 19.91
CA VAL A 1155 -10.30 -4.43 18.56
C VAL A 1155 -9.33 -5.43 17.95
N GLY A 1156 -8.37 -5.95 18.73
CA GLY A 1156 -7.43 -6.98 18.27
C GLY A 1156 -8.13 -8.28 17.88
N SER A 1157 -9.07 -8.77 18.68
CA SER A 1157 -9.87 -9.97 18.34
C SER A 1157 -10.73 -9.73 17.09
N LEU A 1158 -11.37 -8.56 16.97
CA LEU A 1158 -12.13 -8.21 15.76
C LEU A 1158 -11.25 -8.16 14.51
N LEU A 1159 -10.04 -7.59 14.62
CA LEU A 1159 -9.07 -7.58 13.53
C LEU A 1159 -8.70 -8.99 13.10
N VAL A 1160 -8.37 -9.88 14.06
CA VAL A 1160 -8.05 -11.29 13.76
C VAL A 1160 -9.24 -11.97 13.08
N LEU A 1161 -10.47 -11.67 13.51
CA LEU A 1161 -11.67 -12.23 12.88
C LEU A 1161 -11.80 -11.78 11.42
N VAL A 1162 -11.63 -10.48 11.16
CA VAL A 1162 -11.69 -9.94 9.79
C VAL A 1162 -10.58 -10.53 8.91
N LEU A 1163 -9.35 -10.60 9.42
CA LEU A 1163 -8.23 -11.21 8.68
C LEU A 1163 -8.46 -12.71 8.42
N PHE A 1164 -9.02 -13.44 9.39
CA PHE A 1164 -9.35 -14.85 9.22
C PHE A 1164 -10.46 -15.07 8.17
N LEU A 1165 -11.53 -14.27 8.24
CA LEU A 1165 -12.62 -14.29 7.26
C LEU A 1165 -12.14 -13.90 5.85
N SER A 1166 -11.17 -12.99 5.75
CA SER A 1166 -10.60 -12.60 4.45
C SER A 1166 -9.81 -13.71 3.76
N ASN A 1167 -9.31 -14.69 4.52
CA ASN A 1167 -8.38 -15.71 4.01
C ASN A 1167 -8.99 -17.12 3.94
N THR A 1168 -10.30 -17.27 4.19
CA THR A 1168 -10.99 -18.56 4.22
C THR A 1168 -12.36 -18.50 3.53
N ASN A 1169 -12.72 -19.54 2.76
CA ASN A 1169 -14.07 -19.66 2.20
C ASN A 1169 -15.11 -19.83 3.33
N LEU A 1170 -16.17 -19.01 3.30
CA LEU A 1170 -17.13 -18.84 4.40
C LEU A 1170 -17.80 -20.14 4.89
N ASP A 1171 -17.97 -21.14 4.01
CA ASP A 1171 -18.77 -22.34 4.30
C ASP A 1171 -18.17 -23.23 5.41
N TRP A 1172 -16.84 -23.28 5.51
CA TRP A 1172 -16.16 -24.05 6.57
C TRP A 1172 -16.13 -23.29 7.91
N VAL A 1173 -16.13 -21.95 7.87
CA VAL A 1173 -15.95 -21.08 9.03
C VAL A 1173 -17.18 -21.06 9.94
N LEU A 1174 -18.38 -21.06 9.36
CA LEU A 1174 -19.64 -21.10 10.12
C LEU A 1174 -19.74 -22.37 10.98
N SER A 1175 -19.12 -23.48 10.55
CA SER A 1175 -19.11 -24.75 11.27
C SER A 1175 -18.19 -24.76 12.50
N TYR A 1176 -17.15 -23.90 12.54
CA TYR A 1176 -16.18 -23.81 13.65
C TYR A 1176 -16.20 -22.47 14.39
N ALA A 1177 -17.22 -21.63 14.14
CA ALA A 1177 -17.40 -20.34 14.81
C ALA A 1177 -17.26 -20.39 16.36
N PRO A 1178 -17.73 -21.43 17.08
CA PRO A 1178 -17.53 -21.52 18.53
C PRO A 1178 -16.06 -21.69 18.95
N LEU A 1179 -15.28 -22.45 18.17
CA LEU A 1179 -13.86 -22.70 18.41
C LEU A 1179 -13.04 -21.43 18.16
N VAL A 1180 -13.36 -20.72 17.07
CA VAL A 1180 -12.76 -19.43 16.74
C VAL A 1180 -13.05 -18.40 17.84
N LEU A 1181 -14.31 -18.29 18.28
CA LEU A 1181 -14.70 -17.40 19.38
C LEU A 1181 -14.00 -17.77 20.72
N ALA A 1182 -13.79 -19.06 21.00
CA ALA A 1182 -13.07 -19.50 22.19
C ALA A 1182 -11.56 -19.16 22.15
N VAL A 1183 -10.92 -19.30 20.99
CA VAL A 1183 -9.52 -18.89 20.77
C VAL A 1183 -9.37 -17.36 20.84
N MET A 1184 -10.38 -16.61 20.39
CA MET A 1184 -10.45 -15.14 20.46
C MET A 1184 -10.65 -14.59 21.88
N ALA A 1185 -11.17 -15.39 22.81
CA ALA A 1185 -11.38 -14.99 24.20
C ALA A 1185 -10.09 -15.05 25.05
N LEU A 1186 -9.09 -15.84 24.64
CA LEU A 1186 -7.78 -15.97 25.30
C LEU A 1186 -6.98 -14.65 25.36
N PRO A 1187 -6.84 -13.86 24.28
CA PRO A 1187 -6.13 -12.56 24.34
C PRO A 1187 -6.88 -11.52 25.19
N LEU A 1188 -8.21 -11.55 25.25
CA LEU A 1188 -9.01 -10.70 26.14
C LEU A 1188 -8.76 -11.01 27.62
N GLY A 1189 -8.74 -12.31 27.98
CA GLY A 1189 -8.41 -12.76 29.33
C GLY A 1189 -6.96 -12.48 29.71
N GLY A 1190 -6.01 -12.68 28.78
CA GLY A 1190 -4.59 -12.41 28.96
C GLY A 1190 -4.29 -10.91 29.13
N ALA A 1191 -4.85 -10.05 28.28
CA ALA A 1191 -4.69 -8.60 28.37
C ALA A 1191 -5.24 -8.06 29.69
N TRP A 1192 -6.43 -8.52 30.10
CA TRP A 1192 -7.01 -8.15 31.40
C TRP A 1192 -6.15 -8.62 32.57
N TYR A 1193 -5.68 -9.87 32.55
CA TYR A 1193 -4.84 -10.43 33.62
C TYR A 1193 -3.50 -9.69 33.76
N PHE A 1194 -2.80 -9.45 32.65
CA PHE A 1194 -1.53 -8.73 32.66
C PHE A 1194 -1.69 -7.26 33.07
N CYS A 1195 -2.73 -6.57 32.57
CA CYS A 1195 -2.96 -5.18 32.94
C CYS A 1195 -3.31 -5.07 34.44
N ARG A 1196 -4.12 -5.99 34.97
CA ARG A 1196 -4.48 -6.04 36.39
C ARG A 1196 -3.28 -6.40 37.29
N GLN A 1197 -2.39 -7.29 36.84
CA GLN A 1197 -1.13 -7.60 37.52
C GLN A 1197 -0.18 -6.41 37.52
N TRP A 1198 -0.10 -5.68 36.40
CA TRP A 1198 0.75 -4.50 36.26
C TRP A 1198 0.23 -3.32 37.09
N GLN A 1199 -1.08 -3.13 37.13
CA GLN A 1199 -1.76 -2.14 37.95
C GLN A 1199 -1.60 -2.44 39.45
N LYS A 1200 -1.75 -3.71 39.87
CA LYS A 1200 -1.43 -4.15 41.24
C LYS A 1200 0.03 -3.92 41.62
N LYS A 1201 0.97 -4.19 40.71
CA LYS A 1201 2.39 -3.90 40.92
C LYS A 1201 2.67 -2.40 41.02
N MET A 1202 1.95 -1.57 40.27
CA MET A 1202 2.05 -0.11 40.41
C MET A 1202 1.44 0.37 41.72
N GLU A 1203 0.27 -0.11 42.11
CA GLU A 1203 -0.36 0.23 43.40
C GLU A 1203 0.44 -0.25 44.62
N GLN A 1204 1.34 -1.22 44.47
CA GLN A 1204 2.28 -1.65 45.51
C GLN A 1204 3.61 -0.89 45.50
N HIS A 1205 3.93 -0.19 44.42
CA HIS A 1205 5.17 0.59 44.25
C HIS A 1205 4.98 2.09 44.48
N TRP A 1206 3.73 2.55 44.52
CA TRP A 1206 3.27 3.84 45.03
C TRP A 1206 2.82 3.68 46.48
#